data_AF-G0A3M7-F1
#
_entry.id   AF-G0A3M7-F1
#
_cell.length_a   1.000
_cell.length_b   1.000
_cell.length_c   1.000
_cell.angle_alpha   90.00
_cell.angle_beta   90.00
_cell.angle_gamma   90.00
#
_symmetry.space_group_name_H-M   'P 1'
#
loop_
_entity.id
_entity.type
_entity.pdbx_description
1 polymer ?
#
loop_
_entity_poly.entity_id
_entity_poly.type
_entity_poly.pdbx_seq_one_letter_code
_entity_poly.pdbx_strand_id
1 'polypeptide(L)'
;MRLDIVCKNKHRSPSLIYVGIAAMLPLLTHAADGLTDLDILSGGLGSAAYAVSADGSVAVGFSADRAFRWTQAGGMVALGVLNGGDFSIAYGVSADGSVVVGSADDGFASNGIRAFRWTQAGGMVSLGDLNGGDFSQAFGVSADGSVVVGNADDGFAGNASRAFRWTQAGGMVSLGDLNGGDFSQASGVSADGSVVVGSAFDGSAGNDSRAFRWTQAGGMVSLGNLNGGDNSYGFGVSADGGTVVGLASDGSAGNASRAFRWTQTEGMTSLGVLNGGDFSMGLGVSGDGNVVVGLATDGSNGNTSRAFRWTHTGGMQSVEQWLAANGVTVASGIGTQSANATNADGSVVVGTLENSHAFLARVSTVGNGMIDLVDFNRTLYGSGYTHVQANAQSDLIMHGLHGNPMSGLLTQGHYNVWVAGDWGRQDHATNDADIGSGEIGAAYALTDDIMFKLALGRTYSHQDSLYGGETNVRGTYVAPELIVGIPNTSLKFSVSGYFNDGDASIKRGYLNAGTPVISSGNPDASASALRLRLDWLNAYRNGNLSLSPYASFTWLDSHIDGYTETGGGFPVQWNRRNEHTTQARLGMDSSYGLNDRVKLLGRIEAVHGMDGHSSNASGTILGLSSFELSGMNYRQNWLRAGTDVEARIDPGTASLMVNGTTENYGSSYWIYASYRLTF
;
A
#
# COMPACT_ATOMS: atom_id res chain seq x y z
N MET A 1 19.68 -23.37 -10.29
CA MET A 1 20.85 -23.08 -9.43
C MET A 1 20.42 -22.01 -8.43
N ARG A 2 20.06 -22.39 -7.21
CA ARG A 2 19.55 -21.49 -6.17
C ARG A 2 20.68 -21.12 -5.20
N LEU A 3 20.80 -19.84 -4.88
CA LEU A 3 21.79 -19.28 -3.97
C LEU A 3 21.14 -19.13 -2.59
N ASP A 4 21.45 -20.05 -1.67
CA ASP A 4 21.00 -19.96 -0.27
C ASP A 4 21.93 -19.04 0.52
N ILE A 5 21.38 -17.96 1.09
CA ILE A 5 22.09 -17.06 1.99
C ILE A 5 21.78 -17.48 3.43
N VAL A 6 22.70 -18.20 4.06
CA VAL A 6 22.66 -18.54 5.49
C VAL A 6 23.57 -17.58 6.26
N CYS A 7 22.97 -16.65 7.02
CA CYS A 7 23.70 -15.83 7.99
C CYS A 7 23.87 -16.60 9.32
N LYS A 8 25.10 -17.12 9.56
CA LYS A 8 25.54 -17.60 10.88
C LYS A 8 25.98 -16.41 11.73
N ASN A 9 25.62 -16.39 13.02
CA ASN A 9 26.45 -15.70 14.00
C ASN A 9 26.59 -16.44 15.34
N LYS A 10 27.83 -16.39 15.84
CA LYS A 10 28.43 -17.19 16.91
C LYS A 10 28.02 -16.75 18.31
N HIS A 11 27.91 -17.74 19.20
CA HIS A 11 27.92 -17.61 20.66
C HIS A 11 29.11 -16.78 21.19
N ARG A 12 28.84 -15.93 22.20
CA ARG A 12 29.64 -15.79 23.43
C ARG A 12 28.78 -15.23 24.58
N SER A 13 28.67 -15.98 25.67
CA SER A 13 28.29 -15.50 27.02
C SER A 13 29.55 -14.93 27.73
N PRO A 14 29.43 -14.09 28.79
CA PRO A 14 29.04 -14.56 30.11
C PRO A 14 28.15 -13.62 30.94
N SER A 15 27.63 -14.21 32.02
CA SER A 15 26.63 -13.79 33.00
C SER A 15 26.99 -12.54 33.82
N LEU A 16 25.98 -11.74 34.20
CA LEU A 16 25.79 -11.26 35.59
C LEU A 16 24.33 -10.78 35.81
N ILE A 17 23.83 -11.09 37.01
CA ILE A 17 22.44 -10.95 37.47
C ILE A 17 22.14 -9.51 37.92
N TYR A 18 21.01 -8.95 37.47
CA TYR A 18 20.25 -7.96 38.24
C TYR A 18 18.75 -8.15 38.00
N VAL A 19 18.00 -8.15 39.10
CA VAL A 19 16.54 -8.29 39.20
C VAL A 19 15.87 -7.01 38.68
N GLY A 20 14.94 -7.14 37.74
CA GLY A 20 14.11 -6.05 37.26
C GLY A 20 12.90 -6.62 36.50
N ILE A 21 11.70 -6.25 36.93
CA ILE A 21 10.42 -6.63 36.35
C ILE A 21 10.41 -6.30 34.84
N ALA A 22 10.41 -7.33 33.99
CA ALA A 22 10.25 -7.19 32.55
C ALA A 22 8.76 -7.29 32.22
N ALA A 23 8.10 -6.15 32.06
CA ALA A 23 6.87 -6.09 31.28
C ALA A 23 7.22 -6.54 29.85
N MET A 24 6.53 -7.56 29.36
CA MET A 24 6.58 -7.95 27.95
C MET A 24 6.18 -6.76 27.08
N LEU A 25 7.17 -6.16 26.42
CA LEU A 25 6.94 -5.34 25.24
C LEU A 25 6.62 -6.31 24.09
N PRO A 26 5.42 -6.31 23.52
CA PRO A 26 5.27 -6.87 22.18
C PRO A 26 6.12 -6.03 21.23
N LEU A 27 6.98 -6.69 20.44
CA LEU A 27 7.60 -6.07 19.29
C LEU A 27 6.48 -5.59 18.36
N LEU A 28 6.29 -4.28 18.29
CA LEU A 28 5.52 -3.63 17.24
C LEU A 28 6.37 -3.63 15.98
N THR A 29 6.26 -4.68 15.17
CA THR A 29 6.66 -4.63 13.77
C THR A 29 5.66 -3.73 13.04
N HIS A 30 6.22 -2.73 12.35
CA HIS A 30 5.49 -1.68 11.68
C HIS A 30 4.95 -2.22 10.36
N ALA A 31 3.64 -2.11 10.15
CA ALA A 31 3.05 -2.17 8.82
C ALA A 31 2.60 -0.77 8.45
N ALA A 32 3.32 -0.15 7.52
CA ALA A 32 2.81 0.96 6.75
C ALA A 32 2.09 0.33 5.53
N ASP A 33 0.85 -0.13 5.70
CA ASP A 33 0.08 -0.65 4.56
C ASP A 33 -0.62 0.39 3.68
N GLY A 34 -0.11 0.45 2.45
CA GLY A 34 -0.89 0.65 1.22
C GLY A 34 -0.81 -0.59 0.34
N LEU A 35 -0.16 -0.56 -0.84
CA LEU A 35 0.26 -1.78 -1.58
C LEU A 35 0.73 -2.82 -0.57
N THR A 36 -0.07 -3.87 -0.40
CA THR A 36 -0.07 -4.60 0.87
C THR A 36 1.17 -5.49 0.95
N ASP A 37 2.00 -5.26 1.95
CA ASP A 37 2.94 -6.28 2.37
C ASP A 37 2.10 -7.49 2.80
N LEU A 38 2.37 -8.66 2.23
CA LEU A 38 1.62 -9.86 2.58
C LEU A 38 1.90 -10.29 4.04
N ASP A 39 2.91 -9.67 4.68
CA ASP A 39 3.40 -9.97 6.02
C ASP A 39 4.00 -11.39 6.10
N ILE A 40 4.39 -11.81 7.30
CA ILE A 40 4.91 -13.13 7.59
C ILE A 40 3.98 -13.75 8.64
N LEU A 41 3.58 -15.01 8.44
CA LEU A 41 2.91 -15.79 9.49
C LEU A 41 3.75 -15.75 10.79
N SER A 42 3.10 -15.44 11.91
CA SER A 42 3.76 -15.18 13.20
C SER A 42 4.87 -16.20 13.53
N GLY A 43 6.10 -15.71 13.73
CA GLY A 43 7.28 -16.53 14.07
C GLY A 43 8.14 -17.00 12.88
N GLY A 44 7.80 -16.61 11.65
CA GLY A 44 8.56 -16.93 10.43
C GLY A 44 9.76 -16.01 10.14
N LEU A 45 10.67 -16.49 9.27
CA LEU A 45 11.85 -15.73 8.80
C LEU A 45 11.68 -15.13 7.38
N GLY A 46 10.52 -15.33 6.72
CA GLY A 46 10.22 -14.76 5.40
C GLY A 46 8.96 -15.35 4.75
N SER A 47 8.46 -14.69 3.71
CA SER A 47 7.35 -15.14 2.87
C SER A 47 7.65 -14.86 1.37
N ALA A 48 7.04 -15.63 0.47
CA ALA A 48 7.07 -15.37 -0.96
C ALA A 48 5.78 -15.84 -1.63
N ALA A 49 5.19 -14.99 -2.46
CA ALA A 49 4.08 -15.35 -3.33
C ALA A 49 4.60 -15.97 -4.64
N TYR A 50 3.93 -17.02 -5.12
CA TYR A 50 4.25 -17.71 -6.36
C TYR A 50 3.14 -17.59 -7.42
N ALA A 51 1.89 -17.36 -7.02
CA ALA A 51 0.79 -17.18 -7.95
C ALA A 51 -0.28 -16.22 -7.42
N VAL A 52 -1.07 -15.67 -8.33
CA VAL A 52 -2.20 -14.76 -8.06
C VAL A 52 -3.41 -15.16 -8.90
N SER A 53 -4.61 -14.98 -8.37
CA SER A 53 -5.86 -15.16 -9.13
C SER A 53 -5.96 -14.15 -10.29
N ALA A 54 -6.81 -14.44 -11.27
CA ALA A 54 -6.90 -13.65 -12.50
C ALA A 54 -7.39 -12.21 -12.24
N ASP A 55 -8.19 -12.01 -11.21
CA ASP A 55 -8.68 -10.71 -10.75
C ASP A 55 -7.72 -10.00 -9.77
N GLY A 56 -6.60 -10.62 -9.41
CA GLY A 56 -5.63 -10.06 -8.47
C GLY A 56 -6.05 -10.12 -6.99
N SER A 57 -7.21 -10.69 -6.66
CA SER A 57 -7.78 -10.63 -5.30
C SER A 57 -7.19 -11.66 -4.33
N VAL A 58 -6.54 -12.71 -4.84
CA VAL A 58 -5.96 -13.80 -4.07
C VAL A 58 -4.51 -14.04 -4.47
N ALA A 59 -3.59 -13.94 -3.50
CA ALA A 59 -2.19 -14.35 -3.67
C ALA A 59 -1.91 -15.64 -2.89
N VAL A 60 -1.09 -16.52 -3.45
CA VAL A 60 -0.68 -17.78 -2.80
C VAL A 60 0.81 -17.98 -2.89
N GLY A 61 1.36 -18.71 -1.92
CA GLY A 61 2.78 -19.00 -1.85
C GLY A 61 3.13 -19.72 -0.58
N PHE A 62 4.27 -19.40 0.00
CA PHE A 62 4.68 -19.90 1.31
C PHE A 62 5.13 -18.78 2.25
N SER A 63 4.93 -18.98 3.54
CA SER A 63 5.43 -18.14 4.61
C SER A 63 5.92 -19.05 5.73
N ALA A 64 7.16 -18.84 6.18
CA ALA A 64 7.90 -19.81 6.99
C ALA A 64 7.89 -21.19 6.31
N ASP A 65 7.19 -22.17 6.89
CA ASP A 65 7.06 -23.54 6.36
C ASP A 65 5.61 -23.87 5.97
N ARG A 66 4.76 -22.86 5.72
CA ARG A 66 3.32 -23.07 5.43
C ARG A 66 2.90 -22.42 4.13
N ALA A 67 2.11 -23.16 3.36
CA ALA A 67 1.37 -22.62 2.25
C ALA A 67 0.39 -21.58 2.78
N PHE A 68 0.30 -20.43 2.12
CA PHE A 68 -0.65 -19.40 2.48
C PHE A 68 -1.61 -19.08 1.34
N ARG A 69 -2.76 -18.52 1.73
CA ARG A 69 -3.65 -17.77 0.86
C ARG A 69 -3.88 -16.41 1.49
N TRP A 70 -3.60 -15.36 0.73
CA TRP A 70 -3.81 -13.98 1.15
C TRP A 70 -5.00 -13.38 0.40
N THR A 71 -5.79 -12.58 1.11
CA THR A 71 -6.83 -11.71 0.55
C THR A 71 -6.82 -10.40 1.30
N GLN A 72 -7.24 -9.31 0.65
CA GLN A 72 -7.34 -8.00 1.31
C GLN A 72 -8.18 -8.04 2.60
N ALA A 73 -9.35 -8.68 2.56
CA ALA A 73 -10.25 -8.73 3.72
C ALA A 73 -9.78 -9.66 4.85
N GLY A 74 -8.97 -10.68 4.53
CA GLY A 74 -8.58 -11.74 5.47
C GLY A 74 -7.12 -11.72 5.91
N GLY A 75 -6.27 -10.90 5.28
CA GLY A 75 -4.82 -10.98 5.43
C GLY A 75 -4.25 -12.32 4.96
N MET A 76 -3.03 -12.64 5.40
CA MET A 76 -2.37 -13.91 5.12
C MET A 76 -2.92 -15.01 6.03
N VAL A 77 -3.51 -16.06 5.43
CA VAL A 77 -4.04 -17.22 6.14
C VAL A 77 -3.25 -18.46 5.76
N ALA A 78 -2.74 -19.19 6.77
CA ALA A 78 -2.10 -20.48 6.56
C ALA A 78 -3.12 -21.53 6.07
N LEU A 79 -2.77 -22.28 5.03
CA LEU A 79 -3.63 -23.32 4.46
C LEU A 79 -3.58 -24.64 5.24
N GLY A 80 -2.66 -24.76 6.19
CA GLY A 80 -2.42 -25.96 6.98
C GLY A 80 -1.38 -26.90 6.36
N VAL A 81 -1.44 -28.17 6.76
CA VAL A 81 -0.53 -29.26 6.37
C VAL A 81 -1.35 -30.55 6.21
N LEU A 82 -0.81 -31.54 5.51
CA LEU A 82 -1.43 -32.86 5.43
C LEU A 82 -1.06 -33.69 6.67
N ASN A 83 -2.06 -34.30 7.33
CA ASN A 83 -1.91 -35.22 8.46
C ASN A 83 -0.95 -34.78 9.60
N GLY A 84 -0.77 -33.48 9.80
CA GLY A 84 0.16 -32.94 10.80
C GLY A 84 1.62 -32.87 10.37
N GLY A 85 1.92 -32.98 9.07
CA GLY A 85 3.25 -32.85 8.50
C GLY A 85 3.90 -31.48 8.71
N ASP A 86 5.19 -31.40 8.40
CA ASP A 86 6.03 -30.29 8.86
C ASP A 86 6.08 -29.10 7.91
N PHE A 87 5.72 -29.27 6.62
CA PHE A 87 5.74 -28.17 5.67
C PHE A 87 4.65 -28.23 4.58
N SER A 88 4.32 -27.07 4.02
CA SER A 88 3.50 -26.94 2.82
C SER A 88 3.90 -25.70 1.99
N ILE A 89 3.76 -25.78 0.67
CA ILE A 89 4.04 -24.68 -0.28
C ILE A 89 2.95 -24.67 -1.36
N ALA A 90 2.33 -23.51 -1.60
CA ALA A 90 1.40 -23.33 -2.72
C ALA A 90 2.13 -22.79 -3.96
N TYR A 91 1.90 -23.39 -5.12
CA TYR A 91 2.51 -22.99 -6.40
C TYR A 91 1.50 -22.41 -7.40
N GLY A 92 0.23 -22.80 -7.31
CA GLY A 92 -0.79 -22.39 -8.28
C GLY A 92 -2.14 -22.10 -7.63
N VAL A 93 -2.94 -21.25 -8.28
CA VAL A 93 -4.28 -20.87 -7.85
C VAL A 93 -5.21 -20.73 -9.05
N SER A 94 -6.49 -21.11 -8.90
CA SER A 94 -7.53 -20.95 -9.93
C SER A 94 -7.83 -19.47 -10.22
N ALA A 95 -8.49 -19.19 -11.34
CA ALA A 95 -8.74 -17.83 -11.80
C ALA A 95 -9.58 -17.01 -10.80
N ASP A 96 -10.49 -17.67 -10.08
CA ASP A 96 -11.35 -17.10 -9.05
C ASP A 96 -10.74 -17.16 -7.63
N GLY A 97 -9.54 -17.71 -7.47
CA GLY A 97 -8.89 -17.81 -6.17
C GLY A 97 -9.47 -18.85 -5.21
N SER A 98 -10.38 -19.73 -5.67
CA SER A 98 -11.10 -20.69 -4.83
C SER A 98 -10.37 -22.02 -4.63
N VAL A 99 -9.45 -22.37 -5.54
CA VAL A 99 -8.67 -23.61 -5.52
C VAL A 99 -7.18 -23.26 -5.49
N VAL A 100 -6.46 -23.79 -4.50
CA VAL A 100 -5.01 -23.63 -4.38
C VAL A 100 -4.33 -25.00 -4.48
N VAL A 101 -3.23 -25.09 -5.22
CA VAL A 101 -2.49 -26.33 -5.42
C VAL A 101 -1.01 -26.15 -5.10
N GLY A 102 -0.37 -27.23 -4.70
CA GLY A 102 1.05 -27.20 -4.38
C GLY A 102 1.56 -28.53 -3.86
N SER A 103 2.53 -28.49 -2.96
CA SER A 103 3.10 -29.67 -2.31
C SER A 103 3.15 -29.52 -0.80
N ALA A 104 2.93 -30.62 -0.07
CA ALA A 104 3.04 -30.68 1.38
C ALA A 104 3.65 -32.02 1.82
N ASP A 105 4.27 -32.02 2.99
CA ASP A 105 4.66 -33.25 3.69
C ASP A 105 3.41 -34.07 4.03
N ASP A 106 3.43 -35.37 3.76
CA ASP A 106 2.30 -36.28 4.03
C ASP A 106 2.05 -36.59 5.50
N GLY A 107 2.96 -36.19 6.40
CA GLY A 107 2.83 -36.33 7.85
C GLY A 107 3.03 -37.75 8.37
N PHE A 108 3.54 -38.67 7.53
CA PHE A 108 3.91 -40.02 7.95
C PHE A 108 5.42 -40.14 8.19
N ALA A 109 5.87 -41.24 8.81
CA ALA A 109 7.28 -41.41 9.21
C ALA A 109 8.31 -41.38 8.05
N SER A 110 7.85 -41.45 6.80
CA SER A 110 8.67 -41.32 5.60
C SER A 110 8.78 -39.89 5.06
N ASN A 111 8.02 -38.94 5.59
CA ASN A 111 7.90 -37.55 5.12
C ASN A 111 7.80 -37.45 3.58
N GLY A 112 6.87 -38.19 2.99
CA GLY A 112 6.68 -38.20 1.55
C GLY A 112 6.09 -36.85 1.09
N ILE A 113 6.58 -36.31 -0.01
CA ILE A 113 6.03 -35.06 -0.56
C ILE A 113 4.83 -35.39 -1.41
N ARG A 114 3.68 -34.75 -1.13
CA ARG A 114 2.43 -34.97 -1.86
C ARG A 114 1.90 -33.71 -2.47
N ALA A 115 1.40 -33.84 -3.69
CA ALA A 115 0.60 -32.84 -4.32
C ALA A 115 -0.70 -32.66 -3.53
N PHE A 116 -1.07 -31.42 -3.23
CA PHE A 116 -2.33 -31.11 -2.56
C PHE A 116 -3.23 -30.24 -3.42
N ARG A 117 -4.53 -30.30 -3.10
CA ARG A 117 -5.54 -29.33 -3.49
C ARG A 117 -6.22 -28.81 -2.23
N TRP A 118 -6.30 -27.49 -2.12
CA TRP A 118 -6.96 -26.79 -1.04
C TRP A 118 -8.18 -26.04 -1.54
N THR A 119 -9.26 -26.08 -0.75
CA THR A 119 -10.43 -25.20 -0.91
C THR A 119 -10.87 -24.71 0.45
N GLN A 120 -11.53 -23.56 0.51
CA GLN A 120 -12.01 -23.01 1.78
C GLN A 120 -12.98 -23.96 2.51
N ALA A 121 -13.83 -24.69 1.78
CA ALA A 121 -14.79 -25.61 2.36
C ALA A 121 -14.18 -26.95 2.79
N GLY A 122 -13.16 -27.43 2.07
CA GLY A 122 -12.58 -28.77 2.28
C GLY A 122 -11.25 -28.80 3.03
N GLY A 123 -10.59 -27.65 3.21
CA GLY A 123 -9.20 -27.60 3.70
C GLY A 123 -8.21 -28.21 2.70
N MET A 124 -7.01 -28.54 3.19
CA MET A 124 -5.95 -29.14 2.39
C MET A 124 -6.16 -30.66 2.27
N VAL A 125 -6.22 -31.16 1.04
CA VAL A 125 -6.40 -32.59 0.76
C VAL A 125 -5.33 -33.07 -0.21
N SER A 126 -4.76 -34.26 0.05
CA SER A 126 -3.83 -34.91 -0.86
C SER A 126 -4.53 -35.28 -2.18
N LEU A 127 -3.82 -35.15 -3.30
CA LEU A 127 -4.29 -35.60 -4.61
C LEU A 127 -4.17 -37.13 -4.82
N GLY A 128 -3.59 -37.84 -3.84
CA GLY A 128 -3.27 -39.25 -3.93
C GLY A 128 -1.86 -39.50 -4.48
N ASP A 129 -1.59 -40.75 -4.81
CA ASP A 129 -0.35 -41.22 -5.44
C ASP A 129 -0.61 -41.71 -6.88
N LEU A 130 0.48 -41.84 -7.64
CA LEU A 130 0.47 -42.47 -8.95
C LEU A 130 0.98 -43.90 -8.80
N ASN A 131 0.07 -44.88 -8.90
CA ASN A 131 0.34 -46.31 -8.73
C ASN A 131 1.16 -46.68 -7.47
N GLY A 132 0.98 -45.98 -6.36
CA GLY A 132 1.73 -46.22 -5.12
C GLY A 132 3.09 -45.55 -5.03
N GLY A 133 3.45 -44.65 -5.96
CA GLY A 133 4.66 -43.82 -5.86
C GLY A 133 4.68 -42.96 -4.59
N ASP A 134 5.88 -42.60 -4.13
CA ASP A 134 6.12 -41.92 -2.85
C ASP A 134 6.28 -40.39 -2.94
N PHE A 135 6.27 -39.84 -4.16
CA PHE A 135 6.42 -38.41 -4.41
C PHE A 135 5.37 -37.86 -5.38
N SER A 136 4.84 -36.67 -5.09
CA SER A 136 4.08 -35.86 -6.05
C SER A 136 4.12 -34.36 -5.72
N GLN A 137 4.06 -33.51 -6.75
CA GLN A 137 3.94 -32.05 -6.62
C GLN A 137 3.01 -31.50 -7.71
N ALA A 138 2.16 -30.53 -7.37
CA ALA A 138 1.33 -29.81 -8.32
C ALA A 138 1.91 -28.40 -8.60
N PHE A 139 2.02 -28.04 -9.88
CA PHE A 139 2.53 -26.73 -10.32
C PHE A 139 1.47 -25.87 -11.01
N GLY A 140 0.49 -26.50 -11.66
CA GLY A 140 -0.52 -25.79 -12.45
C GLY A 140 -1.95 -26.25 -12.14
N VAL A 141 -2.90 -25.35 -12.32
CA VAL A 141 -4.33 -25.59 -12.14
C VAL A 141 -5.13 -24.84 -13.22
N SER A 142 -6.20 -25.44 -13.74
CA SER A 142 -7.10 -24.80 -14.71
C SER A 142 -7.86 -23.62 -14.10
N ALA A 143 -8.43 -22.76 -14.94
CA ALA A 143 -9.10 -21.53 -14.50
C ALA A 143 -10.27 -21.82 -13.54
N ASP A 144 -10.99 -22.92 -13.76
CA ASP A 144 -12.10 -23.40 -12.92
C ASP A 144 -11.66 -24.30 -11.75
N GLY A 145 -10.36 -24.57 -11.60
CA GLY A 145 -9.85 -25.41 -10.52
C GLY A 145 -10.15 -26.91 -10.64
N SER A 146 -10.64 -27.38 -11.79
CA SER A 146 -11.07 -28.78 -11.99
C SER A 146 -9.95 -29.72 -12.45
N VAL A 147 -8.90 -29.18 -13.07
CA VAL A 147 -7.73 -29.92 -13.56
C VAL A 147 -6.48 -29.42 -12.85
N VAL A 148 -5.71 -30.35 -12.28
CA VAL A 148 -4.42 -30.06 -11.62
C VAL A 148 -3.30 -30.84 -12.32
N VAL A 149 -2.16 -30.22 -12.52
CA VAL A 149 -1.00 -30.82 -13.20
C VAL A 149 0.29 -30.62 -12.43
N GLY A 150 1.24 -31.53 -12.63
CA GLY A 150 2.57 -31.47 -12.04
C GLY A 150 3.36 -32.73 -12.35
N ASN A 151 4.19 -33.20 -11.42
CA ASN A 151 4.88 -34.48 -11.54
C ASN A 151 4.68 -35.38 -10.31
N ALA A 152 4.70 -36.68 -10.54
CA ALA A 152 4.61 -37.71 -9.52
C ALA A 152 5.45 -38.91 -9.93
N ASP A 153 5.99 -39.62 -8.96
CA ASP A 153 6.72 -40.84 -9.25
C ASP A 153 5.73 -41.98 -9.57
N ASP A 154 6.06 -42.79 -10.57
CA ASP A 154 5.09 -43.71 -11.19
C ASP A 154 4.84 -45.02 -10.44
N GLY A 155 5.52 -45.25 -9.31
CA GLY A 155 5.34 -46.42 -8.45
C GLY A 155 5.87 -47.75 -9.03
N PHE A 156 6.47 -47.73 -10.22
CA PHE A 156 7.09 -48.91 -10.82
C PHE A 156 8.57 -49.07 -10.41
N ALA A 157 9.20 -50.17 -10.80
CA ALA A 157 10.63 -50.37 -10.55
C ALA A 157 11.47 -49.26 -11.22
N GLY A 158 12.18 -48.46 -10.43
CA GLY A 158 12.92 -47.29 -10.89
C GLY A 158 12.22 -45.95 -10.62
N ASN A 159 10.93 -45.97 -10.26
CA ASN A 159 10.13 -44.84 -9.79
C ASN A 159 10.32 -43.57 -10.65
N ALA A 160 10.11 -43.72 -11.96
CA ALA A 160 10.34 -42.64 -12.90
C ALA A 160 9.36 -41.49 -12.61
N SER A 161 9.85 -40.24 -12.68
CA SER A 161 9.01 -39.08 -12.44
C SER A 161 8.19 -38.76 -13.69
N ARG A 162 6.87 -38.75 -13.55
CA ARG A 162 5.91 -38.58 -14.65
C ARG A 162 5.08 -37.34 -14.46
N ALA A 163 4.87 -36.62 -15.56
CA ALA A 163 3.86 -35.59 -15.63
C ALA A 163 2.50 -36.23 -15.38
N PHE A 164 1.69 -35.64 -14.49
CA PHE A 164 0.34 -36.13 -14.23
C PHE A 164 -0.71 -35.08 -14.57
N ARG A 165 -1.93 -35.56 -14.77
CA ARG A 165 -3.17 -34.79 -14.75
C ARG A 165 -4.12 -35.40 -13.73
N TRP A 166 -4.59 -34.58 -12.81
CA TRP A 166 -5.55 -34.95 -11.78
C TRP A 166 -6.90 -34.31 -12.04
N THR A 167 -7.97 -35.08 -11.81
CA THR A 167 -9.34 -34.57 -11.73
C THR A 167 -10.04 -35.24 -10.56
N GLN A 168 -11.05 -34.59 -10.00
CA GLN A 168 -11.79 -35.16 -8.87
C GLN A 168 -12.45 -36.52 -9.20
N ALA A 169 -12.93 -36.70 -10.44
CA ALA A 169 -13.57 -37.94 -10.87
C ALA A 169 -12.59 -39.05 -11.23
N GLY A 170 -11.42 -38.70 -11.78
CA GLY A 170 -10.44 -39.66 -12.30
C GLY A 170 -9.25 -39.95 -11.38
N GLY A 171 -9.05 -39.16 -10.34
CA GLY A 171 -7.82 -39.21 -9.53
C GLY A 171 -6.60 -38.76 -10.33
N MET A 172 -5.41 -39.15 -9.85
CA MET A 172 -4.12 -38.84 -10.48
C MET A 172 -3.84 -39.83 -11.62
N VAL A 173 -3.60 -39.31 -12.82
CA VAL A 173 -3.30 -40.12 -14.01
C VAL A 173 -2.03 -39.62 -14.68
N SER A 174 -1.13 -40.54 -15.03
CA SER A 174 0.06 -40.22 -15.82
C SER A 174 -0.31 -39.69 -17.21
N LEU A 175 0.44 -38.70 -17.69
CA LEU A 175 0.33 -38.20 -19.07
C LEU A 175 1.09 -39.07 -20.09
N GLY A 176 1.76 -40.13 -19.61
CA GLY A 176 2.61 -41.01 -20.40
C GLY A 176 4.07 -40.56 -20.44
N ASP A 177 4.83 -41.23 -21.29
CA ASP A 177 6.22 -40.91 -21.62
C ASP A 177 6.33 -40.30 -23.02
N LEU A 178 7.45 -39.62 -23.29
CA LEU A 178 7.80 -39.14 -24.61
C LEU A 178 8.79 -40.12 -25.25
N ASN A 179 8.30 -40.92 -26.20
CA ASN A 179 9.09 -41.88 -26.97
C ASN A 179 9.94 -42.85 -26.11
N GLY A 180 9.42 -43.29 -24.96
CA GLY A 180 10.09 -44.20 -24.04
C GLY A 180 11.02 -43.55 -23.02
N GLY A 181 11.06 -42.21 -22.92
CA GLY A 181 11.85 -41.51 -21.91
C GLY A 181 11.37 -41.77 -20.47
N ASP A 182 12.25 -41.58 -19.50
CA ASP A 182 12.05 -41.90 -18.08
C ASP A 182 11.78 -40.67 -17.19
N PHE A 183 11.55 -39.50 -17.79
CA PHE A 183 11.21 -38.29 -17.05
C PHE A 183 10.17 -37.45 -17.81
N SER A 184 9.17 -36.95 -17.09
CA SER A 184 8.32 -35.86 -17.55
C SER A 184 7.79 -35.02 -16.38
N GLN A 185 7.61 -33.72 -16.63
CA GLN A 185 7.04 -32.77 -15.68
C GLN A 185 6.14 -31.79 -16.41
N ALA A 186 4.91 -31.62 -15.92
CA ALA A 186 4.01 -30.55 -16.37
C ALA A 186 4.27 -29.25 -15.60
N SER A 187 4.40 -28.14 -16.32
CA SER A 187 4.62 -26.80 -15.77
C SER A 187 3.37 -25.91 -15.87
N GLY A 188 2.50 -26.16 -16.84
CA GLY A 188 1.33 -25.32 -17.08
C GLY A 188 0.17 -26.08 -17.75
N VAL A 189 -1.02 -25.50 -17.64
CA VAL A 189 -2.26 -26.04 -18.18
C VAL A 189 -3.12 -24.90 -18.75
N SER A 190 -3.83 -25.14 -19.85
CA SER A 190 -4.77 -24.17 -20.44
C SER A 190 -5.95 -23.86 -19.50
N ALA A 191 -6.66 -22.76 -19.75
CA ALA A 191 -7.74 -22.30 -18.89
C ALA A 191 -8.86 -23.34 -18.74
N ASP A 192 -9.15 -24.09 -19.81
CA ASP A 192 -10.14 -25.16 -19.86
C ASP A 192 -9.62 -26.54 -19.40
N GLY A 193 -8.33 -26.65 -19.05
CA GLY A 193 -7.73 -27.92 -18.61
C GLY A 193 -7.49 -28.95 -19.72
N SER A 194 -7.65 -28.58 -21.00
CA SER A 194 -7.58 -29.52 -22.13
C SER A 194 -6.15 -29.71 -22.69
N VAL A 195 -5.26 -28.74 -22.47
CA VAL A 195 -3.88 -28.76 -22.92
C VAL A 195 -2.94 -28.65 -21.73
N VAL A 196 -1.95 -29.55 -21.67
CA VAL A 196 -0.89 -29.53 -20.65
C VAL A 196 0.47 -29.36 -21.32
N VAL A 197 1.32 -28.52 -20.75
CA VAL A 197 2.67 -28.26 -21.28
C VAL A 197 3.72 -28.51 -20.21
N GLY A 198 4.96 -28.73 -20.65
CA GLY A 198 6.08 -28.94 -19.74
C GLY A 198 7.31 -29.42 -20.46
N SER A 199 8.11 -30.25 -19.80
CA SER A 199 9.29 -30.89 -20.37
C SER A 199 9.33 -32.38 -20.08
N ALA A 200 9.86 -33.15 -21.01
CA ALA A 200 10.03 -34.59 -20.89
C ALA A 200 11.34 -35.02 -21.56
N PHE A 201 11.93 -36.11 -21.09
CA PHE A 201 13.03 -36.75 -21.81
C PHE A 201 12.48 -37.49 -23.03
N ASP A 202 13.06 -37.22 -24.19
CA ASP A 202 12.70 -37.91 -25.42
C ASP A 202 13.57 -39.16 -25.59
N GLY A 203 13.00 -40.34 -25.33
CA GLY A 203 13.72 -41.60 -25.39
C GLY A 203 14.26 -41.94 -26.78
N SER A 204 13.64 -41.41 -27.85
CA SER A 204 14.14 -41.58 -29.21
C SER A 204 15.33 -40.66 -29.55
N ALA A 205 15.56 -39.64 -28.73
CA ALA A 205 16.63 -38.66 -28.87
C ALA A 205 17.64 -38.75 -27.70
N GLY A 206 17.87 -39.93 -27.15
CA GLY A 206 18.88 -40.14 -26.11
C GLY A 206 18.58 -39.43 -24.78
N ASN A 207 17.30 -39.22 -24.47
CA ASN A 207 16.80 -38.51 -23.28
C ASN A 207 17.16 -37.01 -23.23
N ASP A 208 17.35 -36.37 -24.38
CA ASP A 208 17.31 -34.91 -24.49
C ASP A 208 16.00 -34.36 -23.90
N SER A 209 16.07 -33.23 -23.19
CA SER A 209 14.87 -32.57 -22.67
C SER A 209 14.10 -31.90 -23.80
N ARG A 210 12.83 -32.25 -23.98
CA ARG A 210 11.94 -31.65 -24.97
C ARG A 210 10.75 -31.01 -24.29
N ALA A 211 10.45 -29.78 -24.71
CA ALA A 211 9.17 -29.17 -24.42
C ALA A 211 8.08 -30.03 -25.05
N PHE A 212 7.01 -30.33 -24.31
CA PHE A 212 5.90 -31.12 -24.82
C PHE A 212 4.59 -30.33 -24.76
N ARG A 213 3.64 -30.77 -25.60
CA ARG A 213 2.22 -30.46 -25.48
C ARG A 213 1.44 -31.75 -25.44
N TRP A 214 0.62 -31.88 -24.41
CA TRP A 214 -0.26 -33.03 -24.20
C TRP A 214 -1.72 -32.65 -24.42
N THR A 215 -2.45 -33.53 -25.09
CA THR A 215 -3.93 -33.50 -25.11
C THR A 215 -4.46 -34.92 -24.89
N GLN A 216 -5.69 -35.04 -24.39
CA GLN A 216 -6.28 -36.36 -24.16
C GLN A 216 -6.37 -37.22 -25.43
N ALA A 217 -6.62 -36.59 -26.59
CA ALA A 217 -6.73 -37.31 -27.86
C ALA A 217 -5.37 -37.65 -28.49
N GLY A 218 -4.37 -36.80 -28.28
CA GLY A 218 -3.05 -36.92 -28.92
C GLY A 218 -1.96 -37.56 -28.06
N GLY A 219 -2.15 -37.65 -26.75
CA GLY A 219 -1.08 -38.03 -25.82
C GLY A 219 0.00 -36.95 -25.74
N MET A 220 1.17 -37.33 -25.23
CA MET A 220 2.33 -36.44 -25.08
C MET A 220 3.07 -36.32 -26.42
N VAL A 221 3.18 -35.10 -26.94
CA VAL A 221 3.86 -34.82 -28.21
C VAL A 221 4.96 -33.78 -28.00
N SER A 222 6.16 -34.07 -28.52
CA SER A 222 7.27 -33.12 -28.55
C SER A 222 6.93 -31.87 -29.37
N LEU A 223 7.32 -30.70 -28.89
CA LEU A 223 7.23 -29.44 -29.64
C LEU A 223 8.37 -29.26 -30.66
N GLY A 224 9.28 -30.23 -30.73
CA GLY A 224 10.45 -30.22 -31.60
C GLY A 224 11.67 -29.56 -30.95
N ASN A 225 12.64 -29.23 -31.80
CA ASN A 225 13.87 -28.53 -31.43
C ASN A 225 13.96 -27.16 -32.12
N LEU A 226 14.70 -26.25 -31.50
CA LEU A 226 14.95 -24.93 -32.08
C LEU A 226 16.22 -25.00 -32.93
N ASN A 227 16.05 -24.96 -34.26
CA ASN A 227 17.14 -25.00 -35.23
C ASN A 227 18.13 -26.17 -35.01
N GLY A 228 17.62 -27.34 -34.62
CA GLY A 228 18.43 -28.53 -34.36
C GLY A 228 19.09 -28.59 -32.98
N GLY A 229 18.76 -27.71 -32.04
CA GLY A 229 19.36 -27.71 -30.71
C GLY A 229 18.89 -28.82 -29.76
N ASP A 230 19.66 -29.01 -28.70
CA ASP A 230 19.59 -30.23 -27.88
C ASP A 230 18.39 -30.22 -26.91
N ASN A 231 18.08 -29.09 -26.27
CA ASN A 231 17.09 -29.05 -25.18
C ASN A 231 16.00 -27.99 -25.38
N SER A 232 14.80 -28.26 -24.89
CA SER A 232 13.70 -27.30 -24.79
C SER A 232 12.81 -27.55 -23.56
N TYR A 233 12.25 -26.48 -23.01
CA TYR A 233 11.41 -26.50 -21.80
C TYR A 233 10.21 -25.56 -21.98
N GLY A 234 8.98 -26.08 -21.86
CA GLY A 234 7.78 -25.24 -21.84
C GLY A 234 7.52 -24.71 -20.43
N PHE A 235 7.32 -23.41 -20.29
CA PHE A 235 7.05 -22.75 -19.00
C PHE A 235 5.65 -22.13 -18.93
N GLY A 236 5.11 -21.67 -20.06
CA GLY A 236 3.82 -21.00 -20.12
C GLY A 236 2.98 -21.45 -21.31
N VAL A 237 1.65 -21.34 -21.17
CA VAL A 237 0.67 -21.68 -22.20
C VAL A 237 -0.44 -20.64 -22.23
N SER A 238 -0.92 -20.28 -23.43
CA SER A 238 -2.06 -19.36 -23.60
C SER A 238 -3.35 -19.97 -23.06
N ALA A 239 -4.37 -19.13 -22.82
CA ALA A 239 -5.63 -19.56 -22.22
C ALA A 239 -6.33 -20.67 -23.04
N ASP A 240 -6.21 -20.60 -24.36
CA ASP A 240 -6.74 -21.57 -25.32
C ASP A 240 -5.84 -22.79 -25.59
N GLY A 241 -4.65 -22.84 -25.01
CA GLY A 241 -3.69 -23.94 -25.24
C GLY A 241 -3.03 -23.95 -26.63
N GLY A 242 -3.18 -22.88 -27.41
CA GLY A 242 -2.68 -22.77 -28.78
C GLY A 242 -1.23 -22.28 -28.88
N THR A 243 -0.76 -21.53 -27.88
CA THR A 243 0.60 -20.98 -27.82
C THR A 243 1.34 -21.50 -26.61
N VAL A 244 2.58 -21.97 -26.81
CA VAL A 244 3.49 -22.40 -25.73
C VAL A 244 4.77 -21.57 -25.76
N VAL A 245 5.24 -21.13 -24.59
CA VAL A 245 6.47 -20.34 -24.45
C VAL A 245 7.43 -20.98 -23.46
N GLY A 246 8.71 -20.68 -23.62
CA GLY A 246 9.72 -21.20 -22.72
C GLY A 246 11.15 -20.92 -23.18
N LEU A 247 12.04 -21.87 -22.91
CA LEU A 247 13.47 -21.82 -23.22
C LEU A 247 13.85 -22.98 -24.14
N ALA A 248 14.66 -22.72 -25.16
CA ALA A 248 15.27 -23.77 -25.99
C ALA A 248 16.73 -23.44 -26.32
N SER A 249 17.56 -24.48 -26.42
CA SER A 249 18.88 -24.38 -27.05
C SER A 249 18.69 -24.14 -28.54
N ASP A 250 19.24 -23.04 -29.05
CA ASP A 250 19.19 -22.71 -30.47
C ASP A 250 20.41 -23.25 -31.20
N GLY A 251 20.23 -24.32 -31.98
CA GLY A 251 21.33 -24.96 -32.71
C GLY A 251 22.00 -24.03 -33.73
N SER A 252 21.27 -23.06 -34.29
CA SER A 252 21.85 -22.05 -35.19
C SER A 252 22.73 -21.02 -34.47
N ALA A 253 22.58 -20.92 -33.14
CA ALA A 253 23.34 -20.04 -32.27
C ALA A 253 24.29 -20.83 -31.33
N GLY A 254 24.75 -22.01 -31.75
CA GLY A 254 25.69 -22.82 -30.97
C GLY A 254 25.11 -23.33 -29.65
N ASN A 255 23.82 -23.68 -29.64
CA ASN A 255 23.06 -24.14 -28.47
C ASN A 255 22.91 -23.08 -27.36
N ALA A 256 23.09 -21.80 -27.67
CA ALA A 256 22.75 -20.72 -26.76
C ALA A 256 21.25 -20.74 -26.43
N SER A 257 20.92 -20.44 -25.18
CA SER A 257 19.54 -20.44 -24.67
C SER A 257 18.74 -19.28 -25.26
N ARG A 258 17.60 -19.59 -25.89
CA ARG A 258 16.68 -18.62 -26.46
C ARG A 258 15.27 -18.82 -25.92
N ALA A 259 14.59 -17.71 -25.70
CA ALA A 259 13.15 -17.70 -25.52
C ALA A 259 12.52 -18.21 -26.82
N PHE A 260 11.55 -19.11 -26.72
CA PHE A 260 10.79 -19.57 -27.88
C PHE A 260 9.30 -19.27 -27.72
N ARG A 261 8.63 -19.19 -28.86
CA ARG A 261 7.18 -19.31 -28.99
C ARG A 261 6.85 -20.43 -29.97
N TRP A 262 5.96 -21.31 -29.55
CA TRP A 262 5.47 -22.41 -30.36
C TRP A 262 3.98 -22.24 -30.66
N THR A 263 3.61 -22.47 -31.91
CA THR A 263 2.22 -22.70 -32.33
C THR A 263 2.17 -23.94 -33.21
N GLN A 264 0.99 -24.55 -33.34
CA GLN A 264 0.83 -25.74 -34.18
C GLN A 264 1.15 -25.44 -35.66
N THR A 265 0.93 -24.21 -36.13
CA THR A 265 1.16 -23.81 -37.51
C THR A 265 2.60 -23.44 -37.80
N GLU A 266 3.31 -22.85 -36.83
CA GLU A 266 4.67 -22.31 -37.04
C GLU A 266 5.76 -23.23 -36.49
N GLY A 267 5.40 -24.17 -35.62
CA GLY A 267 6.38 -24.92 -34.84
C GLY A 267 7.12 -24.03 -33.84
N MET A 268 8.29 -24.48 -33.39
CA MET A 268 9.11 -23.76 -32.41
C MET A 268 9.90 -22.64 -33.09
N THR A 269 9.66 -21.40 -32.69
CA THR A 269 10.33 -20.22 -33.24
C THR A 269 11.08 -19.46 -32.15
N SER A 270 12.31 -19.01 -32.46
CA SER A 270 13.10 -18.16 -31.57
C SER A 270 12.48 -16.77 -31.46
N LEU A 271 12.39 -16.22 -30.25
CA LEU A 271 11.99 -14.83 -30.04
C LEU A 271 13.15 -13.84 -30.17
N GLY A 272 14.37 -14.34 -30.40
CA GLY A 272 15.58 -13.55 -30.52
C GLY A 272 16.21 -13.21 -29.17
N VAL A 273 17.02 -12.16 -29.17
CA VAL A 273 17.80 -11.65 -28.04
C VAL A 273 17.72 -10.13 -28.00
N LEU A 274 18.00 -9.55 -26.84
CA LEU A 274 17.96 -8.11 -26.64
C LEU A 274 19.30 -7.48 -27.03
N ASN A 275 19.30 -6.56 -28.00
CA ASN A 275 20.46 -5.79 -28.45
C ASN A 275 21.73 -6.65 -28.70
N GLY A 276 21.58 -7.87 -29.23
CA GLY A 276 22.69 -8.78 -29.51
C GLY A 276 23.21 -9.57 -28.30
N GLY A 277 22.46 -9.64 -27.21
CA GLY A 277 22.79 -10.49 -26.07
C GLY A 277 22.83 -11.99 -26.39
N ASP A 278 23.24 -12.79 -25.40
CA ASP A 278 23.52 -14.22 -25.55
C ASP A 278 22.50 -15.15 -24.89
N PHE A 279 21.49 -14.60 -24.19
CA PHE A 279 20.51 -15.37 -23.45
C PHE A 279 19.13 -14.72 -23.53
N SER A 280 18.07 -15.53 -23.68
CA SER A 280 16.69 -15.12 -23.44
C SER A 280 15.86 -16.28 -22.94
N MET A 281 14.83 -16.01 -22.15
CA MET A 281 13.90 -17.00 -21.59
C MET A 281 12.50 -16.42 -21.44
N GLY A 282 11.50 -17.05 -22.08
CA GLY A 282 10.09 -16.68 -21.96
C GLY A 282 9.46 -17.34 -20.73
N LEU A 283 8.90 -16.54 -19.83
CA LEU A 283 8.30 -17.00 -18.57
C LEU A 283 6.77 -16.95 -18.60
N GLY A 284 6.20 -15.91 -19.24
CA GLY A 284 4.76 -15.69 -19.27
C GLY A 284 4.26 -15.37 -20.67
N VAL A 285 2.98 -15.66 -20.92
CA VAL A 285 2.30 -15.41 -22.19
C VAL A 285 0.89 -14.84 -21.93
N SER A 286 0.43 -13.91 -22.77
CA SER A 286 -0.92 -13.37 -22.71
C SER A 286 -1.97 -14.44 -23.03
N GLY A 287 -3.23 -14.18 -22.64
CA GLY A 287 -4.33 -15.12 -22.81
C GLY A 287 -4.56 -15.52 -24.27
N ASP A 288 -4.31 -14.59 -25.20
CA ASP A 288 -4.40 -14.78 -26.65
C ASP A 288 -3.10 -15.29 -27.31
N GLY A 289 -2.01 -15.46 -26.56
CA GLY A 289 -0.74 -15.94 -27.11
C GLY A 289 0.09 -14.91 -27.89
N ASN A 290 -0.32 -13.64 -27.93
CA ASN A 290 0.30 -12.60 -28.76
C ASN A 290 1.44 -11.83 -28.08
N VAL A 291 1.49 -11.85 -26.74
CA VAL A 291 2.51 -11.18 -25.94
C VAL A 291 3.26 -12.21 -25.11
N VAL A 292 4.59 -12.19 -25.18
CA VAL A 292 5.47 -13.05 -24.37
C VAL A 292 6.36 -12.17 -23.51
N VAL A 293 6.51 -12.51 -22.23
CA VAL A 293 7.37 -11.78 -21.30
C VAL A 293 8.38 -12.71 -20.63
N GLY A 294 9.49 -12.15 -20.20
CA GLY A 294 10.56 -12.95 -19.59
C GLY A 294 11.79 -12.11 -19.26
N LEU A 295 12.96 -12.75 -19.32
CA LEU A 295 14.24 -12.06 -19.23
C LEU A 295 15.17 -12.37 -20.39
N ALA A 296 16.02 -11.40 -20.73
CA ALA A 296 17.07 -11.53 -21.73
C ALA A 296 18.31 -10.75 -21.29
N THR A 297 19.49 -11.18 -21.72
CA THR A 297 20.71 -10.40 -21.54
C THR A 297 20.75 -9.29 -22.58
N ASP A 298 21.06 -8.06 -22.15
CA ASP A 298 21.21 -6.90 -23.04
C ASP A 298 22.66 -6.77 -23.52
N GLY A 299 22.90 -7.10 -24.80
CA GLY A 299 24.22 -7.05 -25.40
C GLY A 299 24.85 -5.66 -25.45
N SER A 300 24.03 -4.60 -25.45
CA SER A 300 24.53 -3.21 -25.43
C SER A 300 24.96 -2.75 -24.05
N ASN A 301 24.60 -3.50 -23.00
CA ASN A 301 24.88 -3.19 -21.60
C ASN A 301 25.66 -4.30 -20.90
N GLY A 302 26.67 -4.88 -21.57
CA GLY A 302 27.54 -5.89 -20.96
C GLY A 302 26.83 -7.19 -20.56
N ASN A 303 25.77 -7.57 -21.28
CA ASN A 303 24.93 -8.74 -21.01
C ASN A 303 24.23 -8.73 -19.64
N THR A 304 23.87 -7.56 -19.12
CA THR A 304 23.01 -7.48 -17.93
C THR A 304 21.60 -8.02 -18.23
N SER A 305 21.00 -8.75 -17.28
CA SER A 305 19.62 -9.23 -17.40
C SER A 305 18.63 -8.07 -17.43
N ARG A 306 17.69 -8.10 -18.37
CA ARG A 306 16.58 -7.15 -18.51
C ARG A 306 15.27 -7.91 -18.62
N ALA A 307 14.19 -7.34 -18.08
CA ALA A 307 12.86 -7.80 -18.41
C ALA A 307 12.56 -7.49 -19.88
N PHE A 308 11.98 -8.44 -20.62
CA PHE A 308 11.52 -8.19 -21.99
C PHE A 308 10.02 -8.36 -22.13
N ARG A 309 9.48 -7.66 -23.14
CA ARG A 309 8.16 -7.88 -23.72
C ARG A 309 8.32 -8.10 -25.22
N TRP A 310 7.81 -9.21 -25.72
CA TRP A 310 7.85 -9.59 -27.14
C TRP A 310 6.45 -9.56 -27.74
N THR A 311 6.37 -9.12 -28.99
CA THR A 311 5.18 -9.29 -29.85
C THR A 311 5.61 -9.67 -31.25
N HIS A 312 4.74 -10.33 -32.01
CA HIS A 312 5.06 -10.73 -33.38
C HIS A 312 5.46 -9.53 -34.27
N THR A 313 4.79 -8.38 -34.11
CA THR A 313 5.07 -7.17 -34.91
C THR A 313 6.24 -6.35 -34.38
N GLY A 314 6.48 -6.34 -33.07
CA GLY A 314 7.49 -5.51 -32.43
C GLY A 314 8.83 -6.21 -32.19
N GLY A 315 8.88 -7.55 -32.30
CA GLY A 315 10.03 -8.34 -31.86
C GLY A 315 10.25 -8.23 -30.34
N MET A 316 11.44 -8.60 -29.89
CA MET A 316 11.84 -8.53 -28.48
C MET A 316 12.27 -7.09 -28.14
N GLN A 317 11.65 -6.51 -27.12
CA GLN A 317 12.02 -5.21 -26.57
C GLN A 317 12.25 -5.36 -25.07
N SER A 318 13.20 -4.62 -24.50
CA SER A 318 13.21 -4.47 -23.04
C SER A 318 11.91 -3.77 -22.59
N VAL A 319 11.50 -3.95 -21.33
CA VAL A 319 10.32 -3.24 -20.79
C VAL A 319 10.53 -1.72 -20.89
N GLU A 320 11.74 -1.24 -20.63
CA GLU A 320 12.13 0.16 -20.78
C GLU A 320 11.98 0.65 -22.23
N GLN A 321 12.45 -0.12 -23.21
CA GLN A 321 12.31 0.21 -24.63
C GLN A 321 10.84 0.23 -25.07
N TRP A 322 10.04 -0.73 -24.61
CA TRP A 322 8.61 -0.78 -24.88
C TRP A 322 7.90 0.46 -24.33
N LEU A 323 8.23 0.89 -23.11
CA LEU A 323 7.68 2.09 -22.50
C LEU A 323 8.11 3.36 -23.25
N ALA A 324 9.40 3.48 -23.59
CA ALA A 324 9.93 4.60 -24.37
C ALA A 324 9.26 4.72 -25.75
N ALA A 325 9.04 3.59 -26.44
CA ALA A 325 8.32 3.55 -27.71
C ALA A 325 6.85 4.00 -27.58
N ASN A 326 6.28 3.98 -26.37
CA ASN A 326 4.93 4.43 -26.05
C ASN A 326 4.90 5.77 -25.31
N GLY A 327 5.94 6.59 -25.48
CA GLY A 327 5.99 7.98 -25.01
C GLY A 327 6.35 8.16 -23.54
N VAL A 328 6.78 7.10 -22.84
CA VAL A 328 7.23 7.19 -21.45
C VAL A 328 8.70 7.65 -21.40
N THR A 329 9.00 8.64 -20.58
CA THR A 329 10.39 9.03 -20.32
C THR A 329 11.00 8.09 -19.28
N VAL A 330 11.99 7.28 -19.70
CA VAL A 330 12.66 6.32 -18.83
C VAL A 330 13.98 6.89 -18.32
N ALA A 331 14.17 6.92 -17.01
CA ALA A 331 15.41 7.38 -16.39
C ALA A 331 16.56 6.40 -16.63
N SER A 332 17.77 6.90 -16.81
CA SER A 332 18.94 6.03 -17.06
C SER A 332 19.34 5.14 -15.88
N GLY A 333 18.86 5.45 -14.68
CA GLY A 333 19.18 4.72 -13.44
C GLY A 333 18.18 3.63 -13.07
N ILE A 334 17.08 3.44 -13.81
CA ILE A 334 16.15 2.34 -13.58
C ILE A 334 16.50 1.16 -14.48
N GLY A 335 16.57 -0.03 -13.89
CA GLY A 335 16.84 -1.27 -14.60
C GLY A 335 15.88 -2.36 -14.15
N THR A 336 15.18 -2.97 -15.09
CA THR A 336 14.43 -4.21 -14.87
C THR A 336 15.38 -5.40 -14.85
N GLN A 337 15.02 -6.45 -14.11
CA GLN A 337 15.78 -7.70 -14.02
C GLN A 337 15.07 -8.85 -14.74
N SER A 338 13.78 -9.07 -14.46
CA SER A 338 12.94 -10.06 -15.14
C SER A 338 11.47 -9.63 -15.18
N ALA A 339 10.75 -9.99 -16.24
CA ALA A 339 9.29 -9.98 -16.25
C ALA A 339 8.78 -11.40 -16.02
N ASN A 340 7.94 -11.57 -15.01
CA ASN A 340 7.47 -12.89 -14.58
C ASN A 340 6.08 -13.22 -15.15
N ALA A 341 5.25 -12.20 -15.38
CA ALA A 341 3.89 -12.41 -15.89
C ALA A 341 3.37 -11.19 -16.66
N THR A 342 2.33 -11.44 -17.46
CA THR A 342 1.56 -10.43 -18.19
C THR A 342 0.07 -10.76 -18.12
N ASN A 343 -0.80 -9.77 -18.27
CA ASN A 343 -2.25 -9.97 -18.21
C ASN A 343 -2.80 -10.53 -19.54
N ALA A 344 -4.12 -10.80 -19.58
CA ALA A 344 -4.76 -11.51 -20.68
C ALA A 344 -4.58 -10.86 -22.07
N ASP A 345 -4.50 -9.53 -22.16
CA ASP A 345 -4.26 -8.78 -23.41
C ASP A 345 -2.79 -8.33 -23.56
N GLY A 346 -1.95 -8.60 -22.57
CA GLY A 346 -0.54 -8.23 -22.51
C GLY A 346 -0.24 -6.73 -22.46
N SER A 347 -1.20 -5.91 -22.02
CA SER A 347 -1.02 -4.46 -21.77
C SER A 347 -0.31 -4.15 -20.44
N VAL A 348 -0.25 -5.11 -19.52
CA VAL A 348 0.42 -5.02 -18.21
C VAL A 348 1.51 -6.07 -18.09
N VAL A 349 2.67 -5.68 -17.57
CA VAL A 349 3.82 -6.55 -17.31
C VAL A 349 4.26 -6.35 -15.86
N VAL A 350 4.48 -7.44 -15.14
CA VAL A 350 4.97 -7.42 -13.76
C VAL A 350 6.26 -8.23 -13.63
N GLY A 351 7.12 -7.82 -12.70
CA GLY A 351 8.44 -8.41 -12.58
C GLY A 351 9.26 -7.82 -11.45
N THR A 352 10.57 -8.04 -11.50
CA THR A 352 11.54 -7.51 -10.54
C THR A 352 12.48 -6.52 -11.20
N LEU A 353 12.83 -5.47 -10.44
CA LEU A 353 13.87 -4.51 -10.76
C LEU A 353 15.24 -5.04 -10.30
N GLU A 354 16.33 -4.42 -10.75
CA GLU A 354 17.70 -4.76 -10.33
C GLU A 354 17.93 -4.56 -8.81
N ASN A 355 17.15 -3.69 -8.16
CA ASN A 355 17.17 -3.49 -6.71
C ASN A 355 16.36 -4.56 -5.94
N SER A 356 15.87 -5.61 -6.62
CA SER A 356 14.99 -6.66 -6.10
C SER A 356 13.57 -6.22 -5.74
N HIS A 357 13.18 -4.97 -5.97
CA HIS A 357 11.80 -4.54 -5.78
C HIS A 357 10.92 -5.04 -6.93
N ALA A 358 9.64 -5.24 -6.65
CA ALA A 358 8.66 -5.53 -7.67
C ALA A 358 8.33 -4.27 -8.48
N PHE A 359 8.19 -4.43 -9.80
CA PHE A 359 7.63 -3.40 -10.67
C PHE A 359 6.30 -3.84 -11.27
N LEU A 360 5.48 -2.85 -11.61
CA LEU A 360 4.36 -2.98 -12.52
C LEU A 360 4.53 -1.96 -13.65
N ALA A 361 4.50 -2.45 -14.89
CA ALA A 361 4.56 -1.65 -16.09
C ALA A 361 3.28 -1.81 -16.91
N ARG A 362 2.82 -0.73 -17.54
CA ARG A 362 1.63 -0.74 -18.39
C ARG A 362 1.73 0.19 -19.58
N VAL A 363 1.03 -0.16 -20.65
CA VAL A 363 0.64 0.75 -21.74
C VAL A 363 -0.84 0.54 -21.99
N SER A 364 -1.66 1.54 -21.67
CA SER A 364 -3.12 1.44 -21.76
C SER A 364 -3.78 2.78 -22.08
N THR A 365 -5.09 2.78 -22.26
CA THR A 365 -5.89 3.99 -22.47
C THR A 365 -5.93 4.91 -21.24
N VAL A 366 -5.60 4.40 -20.06
CA VAL A 366 -5.67 5.10 -18.78
C VAL A 366 -4.32 5.72 -18.39
N GLY A 367 -3.22 5.15 -18.87
CA GLY A 367 -1.89 5.70 -18.66
C GLY A 367 -0.78 4.71 -19.02
N ASN A 368 0.41 5.26 -19.27
CA ASN A 368 1.59 4.49 -19.67
C ASN A 368 2.71 4.71 -18.65
N GLY A 369 3.42 3.65 -18.30
CA GLY A 369 4.51 3.80 -17.33
C GLY A 369 4.99 2.52 -16.67
N MET A 370 5.93 2.70 -15.73
CA MET A 370 6.36 1.68 -14.78
C MET A 370 6.51 2.27 -13.38
N ILE A 371 6.01 1.57 -12.37
CA ILE A 371 6.17 1.94 -10.96
C ILE A 371 6.98 0.88 -10.22
N ASP A 372 7.90 1.33 -9.38
CA ASP A 372 8.40 0.55 -8.24
C ASP A 372 7.30 0.55 -7.18
N LEU A 373 6.81 -0.64 -6.82
CA LEU A 373 5.64 -0.76 -5.93
C LEU A 373 5.92 -0.22 -4.52
N VAL A 374 7.16 -0.32 -4.03
CA VAL A 374 7.54 0.18 -2.70
C VAL A 374 7.52 1.71 -2.70
N ASP A 375 8.15 2.33 -3.70
CA ASP A 375 8.21 3.79 -3.79
C ASP A 375 6.84 4.39 -4.10
N PHE A 376 6.07 3.78 -5.02
CA PHE A 376 4.73 4.24 -5.34
C PHE A 376 3.82 4.24 -4.11
N ASN A 377 3.91 3.20 -3.27
CA ASN A 377 3.11 3.10 -2.06
C ASN A 377 3.34 4.27 -1.10
N ARG A 378 4.60 4.69 -0.91
CA ARG A 378 4.95 5.84 -0.08
C ARG A 378 4.29 7.13 -0.57
N THR A 379 4.08 7.27 -1.88
CA THR A 379 3.41 8.46 -2.45
C THR A 379 1.91 8.46 -2.21
N LEU A 380 1.27 7.29 -2.15
CA LEU A 380 -0.15 7.17 -1.82
C LEU A 380 -0.38 7.65 -0.38
N TYR A 381 0.50 7.29 0.55
CA TYR A 381 0.43 7.76 1.92
C TYR A 381 0.51 9.28 2.07
N GLY A 382 1.44 9.93 1.37
CA GLY A 382 1.56 11.39 1.42
C GLY A 382 0.26 12.11 1.03
N SER A 383 -0.50 11.56 0.06
CA SER A 383 -1.79 12.12 -0.38
C SER A 383 -3.01 11.52 0.35
N GLY A 384 -2.83 10.40 1.04
CA GLY A 384 -3.86 9.66 1.78
C GLY A 384 -4.38 10.45 2.98
N TYR A 385 -3.51 11.23 3.61
CA TYR A 385 -3.75 11.88 4.90
C TYR A 385 -4.13 13.37 4.82
N THR A 386 -4.59 13.86 3.67
CA THR A 386 -5.04 15.27 3.51
C THR A 386 -6.15 15.66 4.49
N HIS A 387 -7.01 14.72 4.91
CA HIS A 387 -8.06 14.97 5.90
C HIS A 387 -7.50 15.37 7.28
N VAL A 388 -6.31 14.87 7.65
CA VAL A 388 -5.62 15.26 8.89
C VAL A 388 -5.22 16.74 8.85
N GLN A 389 -4.82 17.27 7.68
CA GLN A 389 -4.54 18.70 7.53
C GLN A 389 -5.79 19.56 7.71
N ALA A 390 -6.93 19.14 7.15
CA ALA A 390 -8.22 19.85 7.31
C ALA A 390 -8.66 19.89 8.78
N ASN A 391 -8.40 18.81 9.53
CA ASN A 391 -8.63 18.77 10.97
C ASN A 391 -7.66 19.69 11.73
N ALA A 392 -6.37 19.71 11.38
CA ALA A 392 -5.39 20.62 11.97
C ALA A 392 -5.74 22.10 11.79
N GLN A 393 -6.34 22.49 10.65
CA GLN A 393 -6.89 23.84 10.45
C GLN A 393 -7.99 24.14 11.46
N SER A 394 -8.90 23.18 11.65
CA SER A 394 -10.03 23.32 12.56
C SER A 394 -9.59 23.41 14.02
N ASP A 395 -8.59 22.62 14.44
CA ASP A 395 -7.99 22.71 15.78
C ASP A 395 -7.33 24.07 16.00
N LEU A 396 -6.60 24.60 15.00
CA LEU A 396 -5.98 25.92 15.08
C LEU A 396 -7.03 27.03 15.27
N ILE A 397 -8.17 26.98 14.58
CA ILE A 397 -9.25 27.96 14.81
C ILE A 397 -9.83 27.83 16.22
N MET A 398 -10.18 26.61 16.62
CA MET A 398 -10.89 26.37 17.88
C MET A 398 -10.02 26.64 19.11
N HIS A 399 -8.70 26.42 19.01
CA HIS A 399 -7.80 26.50 20.15
C HIS A 399 -6.76 27.63 20.03
N GLY A 400 -6.54 28.20 18.85
CA GLY A 400 -5.80 29.43 18.59
C GLY A 400 -6.71 30.66 18.66
N LEU A 401 -7.24 31.11 17.52
CA LEU A 401 -8.13 32.29 17.39
C LEU A 401 -9.25 32.34 18.43
N HIS A 402 -9.98 31.24 18.63
CA HIS A 402 -11.07 31.12 19.60
C HIS A 402 -10.61 30.52 20.93
N GLY A 403 -9.29 30.34 21.12
CA GLY A 403 -8.69 29.68 22.27
C GLY A 403 -8.91 30.40 23.59
N ASN A 404 -9.15 31.71 23.60
CA ASN A 404 -9.37 32.50 24.80
C ASN A 404 -10.73 33.22 24.77
N PRO A 405 -11.84 32.48 24.92
CA PRO A 405 -13.18 33.05 24.80
C PRO A 405 -13.47 34.11 25.86
N MET A 406 -12.76 34.07 26.99
CA MET A 406 -12.89 35.00 28.10
C MET A 406 -12.11 36.31 27.89
N SER A 407 -11.32 36.43 26.82
CA SER A 407 -10.77 37.71 26.43
C SER A 407 -11.86 38.61 25.84
N GLY A 408 -11.94 39.85 26.30
CA GLY A 408 -12.86 40.86 25.75
C GLY A 408 -14.31 40.71 26.16
N LEU A 409 -14.57 40.13 27.34
CA LEU A 409 -15.90 40.17 27.94
C LEU A 409 -16.40 41.61 28.02
N LEU A 410 -17.66 41.79 27.66
CA LEU A 410 -18.32 43.09 27.57
C LEU A 410 -19.34 43.24 28.70
N THR A 411 -19.64 44.50 29.04
CA THR A 411 -20.79 44.86 29.86
C THR A 411 -22.03 45.00 28.98
N GLN A 412 -23.21 44.86 29.59
CA GLN A 412 -24.50 44.92 28.90
C GLN A 412 -24.58 46.11 27.92
N GLY A 413 -25.08 45.83 26.71
CA GLY A 413 -25.33 46.84 25.68
C GLY A 413 -24.10 47.27 24.88
N HIS A 414 -22.90 46.82 25.26
CA HIS A 414 -21.68 47.11 24.52
C HIS A 414 -21.43 46.10 23.41
N TYR A 415 -20.65 46.56 22.44
CA TYR A 415 -20.25 45.80 21.27
C TYR A 415 -18.75 45.75 21.15
N ASN A 416 -18.31 44.77 20.37
CA ASN A 416 -16.92 44.60 20.05
C ASN A 416 -16.79 44.17 18.60
N VAL A 417 -15.80 44.71 17.88
CA VAL A 417 -15.36 44.15 16.60
C VAL A 417 -13.88 43.87 16.64
N TRP A 418 -13.47 42.80 15.98
CA TRP A 418 -12.06 42.43 15.91
C TRP A 418 -11.66 42.00 14.49
N VAL A 419 -10.36 42.10 14.27
CA VAL A 419 -9.63 41.39 13.23
C VAL A 419 -8.57 40.55 13.90
N ALA A 420 -8.40 39.30 13.47
CA ALA A 420 -7.41 38.40 14.03
C ALA A 420 -6.86 37.44 12.98
N GLY A 421 -5.70 36.85 13.25
CA GLY A 421 -5.15 35.78 12.43
C GLY A 421 -4.20 34.87 13.21
N ASP A 422 -4.11 33.63 12.77
CA ASP A 422 -3.12 32.66 13.21
C ASP A 422 -2.18 32.29 12.05
N TRP A 423 -0.92 32.04 12.37
CA TRP A 423 0.04 31.37 11.49
C TRP A 423 0.86 30.38 12.30
N GLY A 424 0.80 29.10 11.92
CA GLY A 424 1.62 28.03 12.47
C GLY A 424 2.43 27.27 11.44
N ARG A 425 3.38 26.48 11.94
CA ARG A 425 4.10 25.47 11.17
C ARG A 425 3.89 24.11 11.83
N GLN A 426 3.80 23.09 10.99
CA GLN A 426 3.66 21.70 11.36
C GLN A 426 4.92 20.96 10.90
N ASP A 427 5.79 20.60 11.84
CA ASP A 427 7.06 19.91 11.57
C ASP A 427 6.88 18.41 11.82
N HIS A 428 6.75 17.59 10.77
CA HIS A 428 6.52 16.14 10.87
C HIS A 428 7.54 15.32 10.06
N ALA A 429 7.83 14.09 10.50
CA ALA A 429 8.93 13.24 10.02
C ALA A 429 8.90 12.85 8.53
N THR A 430 7.87 13.25 7.77
CA THR A 430 7.78 13.00 6.33
C THR A 430 7.43 14.24 5.50
N ASN A 431 6.81 15.28 6.09
CA ASN A 431 6.35 16.47 5.37
C ASN A 431 6.31 17.69 6.31
N ASP A 432 6.74 18.85 5.82
CA ASP A 432 6.54 20.14 6.49
C ASP A 432 5.26 20.78 5.95
N ALA A 433 4.45 21.38 6.82
CA ALA A 433 3.27 22.13 6.39
C ALA A 433 3.18 23.51 7.05
N ASP A 434 2.78 24.50 6.26
CA ASP A 434 2.42 25.83 6.73
C ASP A 434 0.89 25.94 6.82
N ILE A 435 0.40 26.53 7.90
CA ILE A 435 -1.01 26.68 8.17
C ILE A 435 -1.32 28.08 8.67
N GLY A 436 -2.42 28.65 8.21
CA GLY A 436 -2.82 29.98 8.62
C GLY A 436 -4.30 30.23 8.48
N SER A 437 -4.75 31.26 9.20
CA SER A 437 -6.12 31.72 9.18
C SER A 437 -6.21 33.22 9.43
N GLY A 438 -7.32 33.81 8.99
CA GLY A 438 -7.65 35.19 9.29
C GLY A 438 -9.15 35.37 9.38
N GLU A 439 -9.59 36.19 10.33
CA GLU A 439 -11.01 36.49 10.55
C GLU A 439 -11.28 37.95 10.87
N ILE A 440 -12.54 38.30 10.60
CA ILE A 440 -13.21 39.44 11.20
C ILE A 440 -14.37 38.92 12.03
N GLY A 441 -14.67 39.59 13.14
CA GLY A 441 -15.80 39.19 13.97
C GLY A 441 -16.39 40.32 14.77
N ALA A 442 -17.56 40.05 15.33
CA ALA A 442 -18.28 40.95 16.21
C ALA A 442 -18.84 40.22 17.43
N ALA A 443 -18.91 40.93 18.56
CA ALA A 443 -19.52 40.47 19.79
C ALA A 443 -20.54 41.48 20.30
N TYR A 444 -21.55 40.98 21.01
CA TYR A 444 -22.58 41.78 21.66
C TYR A 444 -22.95 41.16 23.01
N ALA A 445 -22.90 41.96 24.08
CA ALA A 445 -23.39 41.58 25.40
C ALA A 445 -24.87 41.93 25.55
N LEU A 446 -25.72 40.90 25.50
CA LEU A 446 -27.15 41.04 25.76
C LEU A 446 -27.42 41.41 27.22
N THR A 447 -26.65 40.80 28.13
CA THR A 447 -26.58 41.11 29.56
C THR A 447 -25.12 41.04 30.01
N ASP A 448 -24.83 41.41 31.26
CA ASP A 448 -23.49 41.20 31.85
C ASP A 448 -23.09 39.70 31.93
N ASP A 449 -24.06 38.79 31.76
CA ASP A 449 -23.86 37.35 31.81
C ASP A 449 -24.03 36.64 30.47
N ILE A 450 -24.64 37.27 29.46
CA ILE A 450 -24.90 36.63 28.17
C ILE A 450 -24.26 37.45 27.07
N MET A 451 -23.27 36.85 26.39
CA MET A 451 -22.57 37.46 25.26
C MET A 451 -22.56 36.52 24.06
N PHE A 452 -22.86 37.08 22.89
CA PHE A 452 -22.77 36.41 21.61
C PHE A 452 -21.56 36.92 20.84
N LYS A 453 -20.90 36.02 20.12
CA LYS A 453 -19.81 36.30 19.18
C LYS A 453 -20.11 35.61 17.86
N LEU A 454 -19.68 36.24 16.78
CA LEU A 454 -19.72 35.66 15.44
C LEU A 454 -18.46 36.09 14.68
N ALA A 455 -17.72 35.13 14.15
CA ALA A 455 -16.60 35.37 13.24
C ALA A 455 -16.87 34.81 11.85
N LEU A 456 -16.32 35.49 10.84
CA LEU A 456 -16.20 35.01 9.47
C LEU A 456 -14.72 35.07 9.10
N GLY A 457 -14.18 33.98 8.58
CA GLY A 457 -12.77 33.91 8.24
C GLY A 457 -12.43 32.97 7.10
N ARG A 458 -11.13 32.90 6.80
CA ARG A 458 -10.57 31.96 5.83
C ARG A 458 -9.42 31.17 6.44
N THR A 459 -9.28 29.93 6.00
CA THR A 459 -8.17 29.03 6.32
C THR A 459 -7.35 28.73 5.08
N TYR A 460 -6.06 28.47 5.29
CA TYR A 460 -5.11 28.03 4.29
C TYR A 460 -4.14 27.03 4.91
N SER A 461 -3.84 25.95 4.21
CA SER A 461 -2.70 25.10 4.49
C SER A 461 -2.00 24.69 3.20
N HIS A 462 -0.69 24.48 3.31
CA HIS A 462 0.17 24.01 2.23
C HIS A 462 1.14 22.98 2.78
N GLN A 463 1.25 21.84 2.10
CA GLN A 463 2.14 20.75 2.46
C GLN A 463 2.92 20.26 1.23
N ASP A 464 4.24 20.28 1.33
CA ASP A 464 5.13 19.65 0.37
C ASP A 464 5.17 18.13 0.59
N SER A 465 5.26 17.36 -0.49
CA SER A 465 5.31 15.89 -0.48
C SER A 465 6.40 15.36 -1.42
N LEU A 466 6.60 14.03 -1.41
CA LEU A 466 7.59 13.35 -2.23
C LEU A 466 7.49 13.74 -3.72
N TYR A 467 8.64 13.77 -4.39
CA TYR A 467 8.78 13.97 -5.84
C TYR A 467 8.12 15.25 -6.38
N GLY A 468 8.16 16.33 -5.60
CA GLY A 468 7.54 17.61 -5.97
C GLY A 468 6.02 17.59 -5.91
N GLY A 469 5.45 16.63 -5.18
CA GLY A 469 4.04 16.63 -4.81
C GLY A 469 3.72 17.76 -3.84
N GLU A 470 2.48 18.22 -3.88
CA GLU A 470 2.03 19.40 -3.14
C GLU A 470 0.54 19.23 -2.81
N THR A 471 0.14 19.59 -1.60
CA THR A 471 -1.27 19.65 -1.21
C THR A 471 -1.58 21.02 -0.65
N ASN A 472 -2.62 21.66 -1.18
CA ASN A 472 -3.17 22.89 -0.64
C ASN A 472 -4.61 22.67 -0.21
N VAL A 473 -5.00 23.17 0.96
CA VAL A 473 -6.40 23.16 1.41
C VAL A 473 -6.80 24.57 1.79
N ARG A 474 -7.94 25.03 1.29
CA ARG A 474 -8.46 26.38 1.54
C ARG A 474 -9.92 26.29 1.92
N GLY A 475 -10.33 27.12 2.87
CA GLY A 475 -11.73 27.15 3.28
C GLY A 475 -12.19 28.54 3.72
N THR A 476 -13.49 28.76 3.67
CA THR A 476 -14.18 29.90 4.30
C THR A 476 -15.00 29.35 5.45
N TYR A 477 -14.94 30.00 6.61
CA TYR A 477 -15.64 29.53 7.80
C TYR A 477 -16.49 30.58 8.48
N VAL A 478 -17.48 30.09 9.23
CA VAL A 478 -18.26 30.85 10.20
C VAL A 478 -18.09 30.20 11.58
N ALA A 479 -17.81 31.02 12.59
CA ALA A 479 -17.60 30.56 13.96
C ALA A 479 -18.50 31.34 14.95
N PRO A 480 -19.69 30.82 15.29
CA PRO A 480 -20.52 31.38 16.36
C PRO A 480 -20.01 30.95 17.74
N GLU A 481 -20.04 31.84 18.72
CA GLU A 481 -19.73 31.53 20.12
C GLU A 481 -20.72 32.20 21.07
N LEU A 482 -21.24 31.44 22.02
CA LEU A 482 -22.12 31.90 23.10
C LEU A 482 -21.38 31.75 24.43
N ILE A 483 -21.37 32.82 25.23
CA ILE A 483 -20.83 32.83 26.59
C ILE A 483 -21.97 33.13 27.57
N VAL A 484 -22.10 32.31 28.62
CA VAL A 484 -23.12 32.40 29.65
C VAL A 484 -22.49 32.38 31.04
N GLY A 485 -22.76 33.38 31.86
CA GLY A 485 -22.42 33.42 33.28
C GLY A 485 -23.36 32.57 34.10
N ILE A 486 -22.79 31.82 35.05
CA ILE A 486 -23.57 31.07 36.03
C ILE A 486 -23.92 32.04 37.18
N PRO A 487 -25.20 32.30 37.45
CA PRO A 487 -25.62 33.31 38.42
C PRO A 487 -24.98 33.11 39.80
N ASN A 488 -24.55 34.22 40.43
CA ASN A 488 -23.92 34.26 41.74
C ASN A 488 -22.60 33.47 41.86
N THR A 489 -21.91 33.23 40.74
CA THR A 489 -20.60 32.57 40.72
C THR A 489 -19.65 33.28 39.77
N SER A 490 -18.35 32.98 39.85
CA SER A 490 -17.36 33.40 38.85
C SER A 490 -17.24 32.43 37.68
N LEU A 491 -18.14 31.45 37.58
CA LEU A 491 -18.10 30.45 36.52
C LEU A 491 -18.78 30.99 35.26
N LYS A 492 -18.12 30.81 34.12
CA LYS A 492 -18.66 31.12 32.79
C LYS A 492 -18.59 29.86 31.93
N PHE A 493 -19.66 29.59 31.22
CA PHE A 493 -19.75 28.51 30.25
C PHE A 493 -19.69 29.11 28.84
N SER A 494 -18.98 28.45 27.93
CA SER A 494 -18.94 28.82 26.52
C SER A 494 -19.23 27.64 25.61
N VAL A 495 -20.00 27.91 24.55
CA VAL A 495 -20.29 27.01 23.45
C VAL A 495 -19.79 27.67 22.18
N SER A 496 -18.84 27.04 21.51
CA SER A 496 -18.25 27.53 20.26
C SER A 496 -18.56 26.53 19.15
N GLY A 497 -19.10 27.01 18.04
CA GLY A 497 -19.28 26.25 16.81
C GLY A 497 -18.29 26.72 15.75
N TYR A 498 -17.98 25.84 14.80
CA TYR A 498 -17.18 26.14 13.62
C TYR A 498 -17.75 25.35 12.44
N PHE A 499 -17.94 26.02 11.31
CA PHE A 499 -18.38 25.41 10.05
C PHE A 499 -17.54 25.99 8.92
N ASN A 500 -16.85 25.13 8.19
CA ASN A 500 -15.94 25.48 7.10
C ASN A 500 -16.33 24.72 5.83
N ASP A 501 -16.32 25.46 4.73
CA ASP A 501 -16.55 24.97 3.38
C ASP A 501 -15.39 25.44 2.49
N GLY A 502 -14.86 24.54 1.67
CA GLY A 502 -13.58 24.74 1.02
C GLY A 502 -13.25 23.72 -0.06
N ASP A 503 -12.04 23.85 -0.59
CA ASP A 503 -11.48 23.00 -1.62
C ASP A 503 -10.06 22.55 -1.26
N ALA A 504 -9.66 21.41 -1.81
CA ALA A 504 -8.28 20.98 -1.80
C ALA A 504 -7.74 20.85 -3.22
N SER A 505 -6.48 21.25 -3.42
CA SER A 505 -5.72 20.98 -4.65
C SER A 505 -4.60 20.02 -4.28
N ILE A 506 -4.72 18.77 -4.75
CA ILE A 506 -3.78 17.69 -4.44
C ILE A 506 -2.99 17.35 -5.70
N LYS A 507 -1.67 17.44 -5.61
CA LYS A 507 -0.71 16.99 -6.62
C LYS A 507 0.15 15.88 -6.02
N ARG A 508 -0.07 14.65 -6.44
CA ARG A 508 0.71 13.49 -6.03
C ARG A 508 1.88 13.28 -6.98
N GLY A 509 3.09 13.56 -6.49
CA GLY A 509 4.33 13.26 -7.20
C GLY A 509 4.73 11.80 -7.00
N TYR A 510 5.14 11.11 -8.07
CA TYR A 510 5.71 9.75 -8.02
C TYR A 510 6.67 9.51 -9.19
N LEU A 511 7.50 8.48 -9.06
CA LEU A 511 8.38 8.05 -10.14
C LEU A 511 7.60 7.19 -11.14
N ASN A 512 7.61 7.60 -12.41
CA ASN A 512 7.18 6.80 -13.55
C ASN A 512 8.41 6.46 -14.40
N ALA A 513 8.76 5.18 -14.44
CA ALA A 513 9.98 4.66 -15.04
C ALA A 513 11.24 5.42 -14.56
N GLY A 514 11.29 5.71 -13.25
CA GLY A 514 12.37 6.44 -12.61
C GLY A 514 12.34 7.96 -12.81
N THR A 515 11.38 8.50 -13.56
CA THR A 515 11.22 9.95 -13.81
C THR A 515 10.07 10.51 -12.96
N PRO A 516 10.26 11.60 -12.20
CA PRO A 516 9.16 12.24 -11.46
C PRO A 516 8.04 12.71 -12.39
N VAL A 517 6.80 12.32 -12.08
CA VAL A 517 5.58 12.80 -12.72
C VAL A 517 4.55 13.15 -11.65
N ILE A 518 3.53 13.91 -12.04
CA ILE A 518 2.46 14.35 -11.14
C ILE A 518 1.11 13.82 -11.65
N SER A 519 0.32 13.28 -10.75
CA SER A 519 -1.12 13.10 -10.92
C SER A 519 -1.85 14.07 -9.98
N SER A 520 -2.93 14.70 -10.44
CA SER A 520 -3.59 15.79 -9.69
C SER A 520 -5.10 15.66 -9.61
N GLY A 521 -5.69 16.18 -8.52
CA GLY A 521 -7.13 16.30 -8.34
C GLY A 521 -7.53 17.46 -7.44
N ASN A 522 -8.80 17.85 -7.55
CA ASN A 522 -9.36 19.01 -6.85
C ASN A 522 -10.67 18.65 -6.12
N PRO A 523 -10.65 17.88 -5.02
CA PRO A 523 -11.84 17.56 -4.26
C PRO A 523 -12.33 18.75 -3.42
N ASP A 524 -13.63 18.73 -3.11
CA ASP A 524 -14.21 19.60 -2.09
C ASP A 524 -13.79 19.13 -0.68
N ALA A 525 -13.66 20.09 0.23
CA ALA A 525 -13.24 19.89 1.61
C ALA A 525 -14.17 20.64 2.56
N SER A 526 -14.59 20.00 3.65
CA SER A 526 -15.42 20.65 4.67
C SER A 526 -15.02 20.21 6.06
N ALA A 527 -15.28 21.06 7.06
CA ALA A 527 -15.04 20.72 8.45
C ALA A 527 -16.04 21.40 9.38
N SER A 528 -16.33 20.76 10.50
CA SER A 528 -17.15 21.31 11.56
C SER A 528 -16.55 21.00 12.92
N ALA A 529 -16.76 21.88 13.88
CA ALA A 529 -16.35 21.63 15.26
C ALA A 529 -17.36 22.19 16.27
N LEU A 530 -17.44 21.52 17.40
CA LEU A 530 -18.19 21.96 18.57
C LEU A 530 -17.27 21.91 19.79
N ARG A 531 -17.19 23.01 20.52
CA ARG A 531 -16.47 23.09 21.79
C ARG A 531 -17.39 23.53 22.91
N LEU A 532 -17.33 22.79 24.02
CA LEU A 532 -17.92 23.17 25.29
C LEU A 532 -16.78 23.48 26.26
N ARG A 533 -16.83 24.63 26.93
CA ARG A 533 -15.79 25.03 27.89
C ARG A 533 -16.40 25.70 29.12
N LEU A 534 -15.89 25.32 30.28
CA LEU A 534 -16.25 25.91 31.59
C LEU A 534 -15.01 26.57 32.20
N ASP A 535 -15.10 27.87 32.45
CA ASP A 535 -14.04 28.69 33.01
C ASP A 535 -14.42 29.14 34.43
N TRP A 536 -13.52 28.96 35.41
CA TRP A 536 -13.63 29.60 36.72
C TRP A 536 -12.79 30.88 36.73
N LEU A 537 -13.44 31.98 36.37
CA LEU A 537 -12.76 33.25 36.20
C LEU A 537 -12.18 33.77 37.51
N ASN A 538 -10.87 34.03 37.48
CA ASN A 538 -10.12 34.60 38.59
C ASN A 538 -10.32 33.84 39.91
N ALA A 539 -10.37 32.51 39.84
CA ALA A 539 -10.47 31.61 40.99
C ALA A 539 -9.42 31.94 42.07
N TYR A 540 -8.25 32.39 41.65
CA TYR A 540 -7.21 32.93 42.51
C TYR A 540 -6.81 34.33 42.06
N ARG A 541 -6.64 35.24 43.02
CA ARG A 541 -6.11 36.59 42.82
C ARG A 541 -5.08 36.91 43.90
N ASN A 542 -3.93 37.44 43.48
CA ASN A 542 -2.91 37.97 44.38
C ASN A 542 -2.21 39.17 43.74
N GLY A 543 -2.53 40.38 44.23
CA GLY A 543 -2.06 41.63 43.62
C GLY A 543 -2.51 41.73 42.15
N ASN A 544 -1.54 41.91 41.25
CA ASN A 544 -1.78 42.03 39.81
C ASN A 544 -1.96 40.68 39.10
N LEU A 545 -1.76 39.55 39.80
CA LEU A 545 -1.91 38.20 39.25
C LEU A 545 -3.34 37.69 39.46
N SER A 546 -3.90 37.11 38.40
CA SER A 546 -5.14 36.34 38.42
C SER A 546 -4.95 35.01 37.70
N LEU A 547 -5.56 33.94 38.24
CA LEU A 547 -5.56 32.60 37.64
C LEU A 547 -7.00 32.14 37.42
N SER A 548 -7.26 31.60 36.23
CA SER A 548 -8.57 31.10 35.79
C SER A 548 -8.41 29.68 35.25
N PRO A 549 -8.65 28.64 36.07
CA PRO A 549 -8.68 27.27 35.58
C PRO A 549 -9.92 27.03 34.72
N TYR A 550 -9.81 26.10 33.77
CA TYR A 550 -10.90 25.70 32.91
C TYR A 550 -10.80 24.23 32.50
N ALA A 551 -11.94 23.71 32.08
CA ALA A 551 -12.04 22.43 31.38
C ALA A 551 -12.78 22.63 30.06
N SER A 552 -12.34 21.96 29.01
CA SER A 552 -13.04 21.96 27.73
C SER A 552 -13.13 20.58 27.11
N PHE A 553 -14.16 20.41 26.29
CA PHE A 553 -14.39 19.25 25.45
C PHE A 553 -14.62 19.77 24.03
N THR A 554 -13.90 19.21 23.06
CA THR A 554 -13.98 19.60 21.66
C THR A 554 -14.22 18.36 20.81
N TRP A 555 -15.21 18.43 19.94
CA TRP A 555 -15.47 17.45 18.89
C TRP A 555 -15.23 18.14 17.54
N LEU A 556 -14.43 17.52 16.67
CA LEU A 556 -14.16 17.99 15.32
C LEU A 556 -14.49 16.87 14.33
N ASP A 557 -15.07 17.24 13.20
CA ASP A 557 -15.37 16.36 12.08
C ASP A 557 -14.94 17.05 10.79
N SER A 558 -14.27 16.32 9.90
CA SER A 558 -13.85 16.82 8.59
C SER A 558 -14.07 15.79 7.50
N HIS A 559 -14.29 16.29 6.30
CA HIS A 559 -14.62 15.51 5.11
C HIS A 559 -13.81 16.00 3.92
N ILE A 560 -13.22 15.06 3.19
CA ILE A 560 -12.67 15.27 1.84
C ILE A 560 -13.44 14.36 0.89
N ASP A 561 -14.05 14.95 -0.12
CA ASP A 561 -14.81 14.18 -1.11
C ASP A 561 -13.92 13.24 -1.94
N GLY A 562 -14.53 12.19 -2.48
CA GLY A 562 -13.86 11.29 -3.41
C GLY A 562 -13.56 12.01 -4.72
N TYR A 563 -12.41 11.73 -5.32
CA TYR A 563 -11.99 12.37 -6.56
C TYR A 563 -11.15 11.42 -7.41
N THR A 564 -11.09 11.70 -8.71
CA THR A 564 -10.23 10.96 -9.64
C THR A 564 -9.08 11.83 -10.06
N GLU A 565 -7.86 11.34 -9.87
CA GLU A 565 -6.68 12.02 -10.34
C GLU A 565 -6.60 12.02 -11.87
N THR A 566 -5.96 13.05 -12.40
CA THR A 566 -5.66 13.20 -13.83
C THR A 566 -4.16 13.40 -14.03
N GLY A 567 -3.66 13.00 -15.21
CA GLY A 567 -2.23 13.09 -15.53
C GLY A 567 -1.37 11.98 -14.93
N GLY A 568 -0.09 11.97 -15.31
CA GLY A 568 0.86 10.92 -14.95
C GLY A 568 0.59 9.57 -15.62
N GLY A 569 1.34 8.53 -15.22
CA GLY A 569 1.21 7.17 -15.76
C GLY A 569 0.26 6.26 -14.98
N PHE A 570 0.00 6.58 -13.70
CA PHE A 570 -0.76 5.79 -12.73
C PHE A 570 -1.70 6.68 -11.87
N PRO A 571 -2.70 7.34 -12.50
CA PRO A 571 -3.74 8.04 -11.78
C PRO A 571 -4.57 7.08 -10.91
N VAL A 572 -5.04 7.62 -9.79
CA VAL A 572 -5.86 6.93 -8.80
C VAL A 572 -7.23 7.59 -8.66
N GLN A 573 -8.26 6.78 -8.47
CA GLN A 573 -9.54 7.22 -7.92
C GLN A 573 -9.50 7.05 -6.40
N TRP A 574 -9.64 8.15 -5.67
CA TRP A 574 -9.74 8.17 -4.21
C TRP A 574 -11.21 8.10 -3.79
N ASN A 575 -11.48 7.26 -2.80
CA ASN A 575 -12.76 7.26 -2.11
C ASN A 575 -12.87 8.48 -1.18
N ARG A 576 -14.10 8.81 -0.80
CA ARG A 576 -14.37 9.84 0.23
C ARG A 576 -13.69 9.45 1.54
N ARG A 577 -13.17 10.44 2.25
CA ARG A 577 -12.50 10.27 3.54
C ARG A 577 -13.11 11.21 4.59
N ASN A 578 -13.40 10.65 5.75
CA ASN A 578 -14.04 11.32 6.85
C ASN A 578 -13.15 11.15 8.08
N GLU A 579 -12.94 12.20 8.85
CA GLU A 579 -12.10 12.17 10.04
C GLU A 579 -12.87 12.79 11.21
N HIS A 580 -12.90 12.10 12.33
CA HIS A 580 -13.43 12.64 13.57
C HIS A 580 -12.35 12.66 14.64
N THR A 581 -12.31 13.71 15.44
CA THR A 581 -11.45 13.76 16.62
C THR A 581 -12.18 14.36 17.81
N THR A 582 -11.99 13.75 18.98
CA THR A 582 -12.54 14.20 20.24
C THR A 582 -11.43 14.44 21.24
N GLN A 583 -11.44 15.61 21.87
CA GLN A 583 -10.41 16.04 22.80
C GLN A 583 -11.02 16.59 24.09
N ALA A 584 -10.40 16.26 25.22
CA ALA A 584 -10.65 16.91 26.50
C ALA A 584 -9.41 17.69 26.94
N ARG A 585 -9.60 18.91 27.46
CA ARG A 585 -8.52 19.77 27.95
C ARG A 585 -8.78 20.18 29.39
N LEU A 586 -7.72 20.19 30.19
CA LEU A 586 -7.66 20.84 31.49
C LEU A 586 -6.60 21.92 31.40
N GLY A 587 -7.00 23.17 31.60
CA GLY A 587 -6.11 24.30 31.41
C GLY A 587 -6.19 25.34 32.52
N MET A 588 -5.21 26.22 32.53
CA MET A 588 -5.15 27.37 33.41
C MET A 588 -4.65 28.58 32.63
N ASP A 589 -5.50 29.62 32.58
CA ASP A 589 -5.13 30.92 32.07
C ASP A 589 -4.70 31.82 33.22
N SER A 590 -3.58 32.52 33.03
CA SER A 590 -3.03 33.49 33.96
C SER A 590 -3.02 34.88 33.33
N SER A 591 -3.27 35.91 34.13
CA SER A 591 -3.18 37.30 33.71
C SER A 591 -2.44 38.11 34.77
N TYR A 592 -1.39 38.81 34.35
CA TYR A 592 -0.57 39.68 35.18
C TYR A 592 -0.57 41.10 34.62
N GLY A 593 -1.15 42.05 35.36
CA GLY A 593 -1.13 43.47 34.98
C GLY A 593 0.24 44.09 35.21
N LEU A 594 0.91 44.54 34.14
CA LEU A 594 2.16 45.31 34.24
C LEU A 594 1.87 46.77 34.59
N ASN A 595 0.84 47.34 33.96
CA ASN A 595 0.31 48.68 34.22
C ASN A 595 -1.12 48.78 33.65
N ASP A 596 -1.73 49.96 33.72
CA ASP A 596 -3.11 50.21 33.26
C ASP A 596 -3.33 49.96 31.76
N ARG A 597 -2.26 49.83 30.97
CA ARG A 597 -2.32 49.63 29.51
C ARG A 597 -1.82 48.27 29.06
N VAL A 598 -1.01 47.56 29.83
CA VAL A 598 -0.35 46.33 29.37
C VAL A 598 -0.55 45.20 30.38
N LYS A 599 -0.97 44.04 29.86
CA LYS A 599 -1.08 42.78 30.59
C LYS A 599 -0.23 41.72 29.91
N LEU A 600 0.35 40.84 30.73
CA LEU A 600 0.92 39.58 30.29
C LEU A 600 -0.10 38.48 30.57
N LEU A 601 -0.38 37.63 29.58
CA LEU A 601 -1.16 36.42 29.78
C LEU A 601 -0.27 35.19 29.57
N GLY A 602 -0.60 34.13 30.28
CA GLY A 602 0.09 32.85 30.19
C GLY A 602 -0.91 31.72 30.24
N ARG A 603 -0.63 30.65 29.52
CA ARG A 603 -1.48 29.47 29.40
C ARG A 603 -0.68 28.19 29.56
N ILE A 604 -1.26 27.23 30.26
CA ILE A 604 -0.85 25.83 30.23
C ILE A 604 -2.08 24.94 30.11
N GLU A 605 -2.00 23.91 29.28
CA GLU A 605 -3.05 22.94 29.04
C GLU A 605 -2.46 21.52 29.06
N ALA A 606 -3.15 20.61 29.73
CA ALA A 606 -3.01 19.18 29.53
C ALA A 606 -4.17 18.69 28.66
N VAL A 607 -3.85 17.97 27.59
CA VAL A 607 -4.83 17.54 26.59
C VAL A 607 -4.84 16.03 26.49
N HIS A 608 -6.05 15.47 26.42
CA HIS A 608 -6.30 14.06 26.18
C HIS A 608 -7.20 13.89 24.94
N GLY A 609 -6.66 13.28 23.88
CA GLY A 609 -7.40 12.83 22.70
C GLY A 609 -7.99 11.44 22.92
N MET A 610 -9.25 11.27 22.57
CA MET A 610 -9.95 9.98 22.74
C MET A 610 -9.63 9.01 21.60
N ASP A 611 -9.32 9.52 20.42
CA ASP A 611 -9.05 8.73 19.22
C ASP A 611 -7.59 8.24 19.20
N GLY A 612 -7.39 6.96 18.89
CA GLY A 612 -6.07 6.33 18.86
C GLY A 612 -5.39 6.36 17.49
N HIS A 613 -6.14 6.61 16.42
CA HIS A 613 -5.66 6.63 15.05
C HIS A 613 -6.57 7.49 14.15
N SER A 614 -6.05 7.96 13.01
CA SER A 614 -6.84 8.59 11.96
C SER A 614 -7.70 7.56 11.22
N SER A 615 -8.63 8.05 10.41
CA SER A 615 -9.33 7.21 9.45
C SER A 615 -8.40 6.65 8.38
N ASN A 616 -8.77 5.48 7.88
CA ASN A 616 -8.12 4.86 6.74
C ASN A 616 -8.40 5.67 5.46
N ALA A 617 -7.50 5.58 4.48
CA ALA A 617 -7.75 6.08 3.14
C ALA A 617 -7.88 4.89 2.17
N SER A 618 -8.68 5.01 1.12
CA SER A 618 -8.84 3.92 0.15
C SER A 618 -9.07 4.47 -1.26
N GLY A 619 -8.79 3.64 -2.24
CA GLY A 619 -8.92 4.03 -3.64
C GLY A 619 -8.65 2.90 -4.61
N THR A 620 -8.60 3.24 -5.89
CA THR A 620 -8.32 2.32 -6.99
C THR A 620 -7.29 2.94 -7.93
N ILE A 621 -6.20 2.21 -8.20
CA ILE A 621 -5.29 2.56 -9.29
C ILE A 621 -6.05 2.25 -10.58
N LEU A 622 -6.39 3.29 -11.36
CA LEU A 622 -7.34 3.16 -12.45
C LEU A 622 -6.89 2.11 -13.47
N GLY A 623 -7.75 1.14 -13.80
CA GLY A 623 -7.44 0.05 -14.74
C GLY A 623 -6.51 -1.03 -14.17
N LEU A 624 -6.23 -1.01 -12.86
CA LEU A 624 -5.45 -2.01 -12.15
C LEU A 624 -6.24 -2.47 -10.90
N SER A 625 -5.71 -2.25 -9.70
CA SER A 625 -6.25 -2.78 -8.45
C SER A 625 -6.68 -1.70 -7.46
N SER A 626 -7.53 -2.09 -6.52
CA SER A 626 -7.87 -1.30 -5.32
C SER A 626 -6.73 -1.33 -4.31
N PHE A 627 -6.70 -0.34 -3.41
CA PHE A 627 -5.82 -0.30 -2.25
C PHE A 627 -6.54 0.32 -1.04
N GLU A 628 -6.05 -0.03 0.15
CA GLU A 628 -6.42 0.59 1.42
C GLU A 628 -5.17 0.99 2.17
N LEU A 629 -5.22 2.17 2.76
CA LEU A 629 -4.16 2.78 3.55
C LEU A 629 -4.59 2.85 5.01
N SER A 630 -3.82 2.24 5.91
CA SER A 630 -4.07 2.37 7.34
C SER A 630 -3.93 3.80 7.83
N GLY A 631 -4.81 4.21 8.75
CA GLY A 631 -4.73 5.50 9.43
C GLY A 631 -3.42 5.70 10.21
N MET A 632 -3.02 6.95 10.44
CA MET A 632 -1.88 7.27 11.28
C MET A 632 -2.25 7.11 12.76
N ASN A 633 -1.38 6.49 13.57
CA ASN A 633 -1.58 6.46 15.02
C ASN A 633 -1.50 7.87 15.61
N TYR A 634 -2.37 8.20 16.56
CA TYR A 634 -2.36 9.47 17.28
C TYR A 634 -1.70 9.36 18.66
N ARG A 635 -1.04 10.44 19.08
CA ARG A 635 -0.62 10.63 20.47
C ARG A 635 -1.84 11.10 21.24
N GLN A 636 -2.33 10.27 22.15
CA GLN A 636 -3.52 10.59 22.93
C GLN A 636 -3.29 11.59 24.06
N ASN A 637 -2.04 11.92 24.41
CA ASN A 637 -1.75 12.85 25.49
C ASN A 637 -0.64 13.81 25.10
N TRP A 638 -0.86 15.10 25.36
CA TRP A 638 0.13 16.13 25.11
C TRP A 638 -0.08 17.36 25.99
N LEU A 639 0.92 18.23 26.01
CA LEU A 639 0.89 19.50 26.71
C LEU A 639 0.92 20.64 25.70
N ARG A 640 0.20 21.72 26.00
CA ARG A 640 0.32 23.00 25.31
C ARG A 640 0.66 24.09 26.30
N ALA A 641 1.52 25.01 25.89
CA ALA A 641 1.80 26.23 26.61
C ALA A 641 1.78 27.43 25.66
N GLY A 642 1.47 28.60 26.22
CA GLY A 642 1.54 29.83 25.45
C GLY A 642 1.67 31.07 26.33
N THR A 643 2.13 32.16 25.72
CA THR A 643 2.28 33.45 26.37
C THR A 643 1.80 34.56 25.45
N ASP A 644 1.14 35.56 26.02
CA ASP A 644 0.46 36.64 25.32
C ASP A 644 0.84 38.00 25.94
N VAL A 645 0.88 39.03 25.11
CA VAL A 645 0.91 40.42 25.54
C VAL A 645 -0.33 41.13 25.03
N GLU A 646 -1.20 41.56 25.94
CA GLU A 646 -2.37 42.38 25.63
C GLU A 646 -2.07 43.84 25.98
N ALA A 647 -2.16 44.74 24.99
CA ALA A 647 -1.88 46.17 25.15
C ALA A 647 -3.05 47.04 24.68
N ARG A 648 -3.45 48.00 25.50
CA ARG A 648 -4.40 49.06 25.11
C ARG A 648 -3.71 50.06 24.21
N ILE A 649 -4.16 50.10 22.95
CA ILE A 649 -3.68 51.01 21.91
C ILE A 649 -4.91 51.78 21.42
N ASP A 650 -5.17 52.94 22.04
CA ASP A 650 -6.37 53.73 21.79
C ASP A 650 -6.58 53.96 20.28
N PRO A 651 -7.80 53.69 19.75
CA PRO A 651 -9.06 53.45 20.47
C PRO A 651 -9.36 52.00 20.88
N GLY A 652 -8.41 51.06 20.77
CA GLY A 652 -8.65 49.62 20.95
C GLY A 652 -7.63 48.88 21.82
N THR A 653 -7.63 47.55 21.66
CA THR A 653 -6.71 46.63 22.33
C THR A 653 -6.07 45.72 21.29
N ALA A 654 -4.74 45.61 21.33
CA ALA A 654 -3.98 44.63 20.54
C ALA A 654 -3.53 43.47 21.43
N SER A 655 -3.50 42.27 20.86
CA SER A 655 -2.94 41.07 21.52
C SER A 655 -2.02 40.33 20.55
N LEU A 656 -0.95 39.77 21.10
CA LEU A 656 0.02 38.95 20.40
C LEU A 656 0.38 37.76 21.29
N MET A 657 0.07 36.55 20.83
CA MET A 657 0.32 35.32 21.57
C MET A 657 1.20 34.36 20.77
N VAL A 658 2.14 33.72 21.46
CA VAL A 658 2.94 32.61 20.93
C VAL A 658 2.54 31.34 21.66
N ASN A 659 2.31 30.28 20.89
CA ASN A 659 1.90 28.98 21.39
C ASN A 659 2.89 27.89 20.96
N GLY A 660 3.02 26.86 21.79
CA GLY A 660 3.74 25.64 21.46
C GLY A 660 3.07 24.41 22.09
N THR A 661 3.18 23.27 21.42
CA THR A 661 2.57 22.00 21.85
C THR A 661 3.57 20.85 21.74
N THR A 662 3.42 19.83 22.59
CA THR A 662 4.15 18.56 22.47
C THR A 662 3.42 17.53 21.58
N GLU A 663 2.31 17.95 20.97
CA GLU A 663 1.51 17.16 20.02
C GLU A 663 2.28 16.88 18.72
N ASN A 664 1.85 15.85 17.99
CA ASN A 664 2.52 15.35 16.80
C ASN A 664 1.65 15.34 15.53
N TYR A 665 0.44 15.94 15.55
CA TYR A 665 -0.52 15.89 14.42
C TYR A 665 -1.22 17.23 14.10
N GLY A 666 -0.88 18.30 14.85
CA GLY A 666 -1.34 19.68 14.61
C GLY A 666 -0.16 20.67 14.57
N SER A 667 -0.43 21.98 14.61
CA SER A 667 0.62 23.01 14.60
C SER A 667 1.56 22.85 15.79
N SER A 668 2.87 22.63 15.54
CA SER A 668 3.87 22.48 16.60
C SER A 668 4.08 23.79 17.37
N TYR A 669 3.98 24.91 16.65
CA TYR A 669 3.99 26.26 17.17
C TYR A 669 3.20 27.18 16.25
N TRP A 670 2.59 28.20 16.82
CA TRP A 670 1.87 29.22 16.06
C TRP A 670 1.83 30.56 16.79
N ILE A 671 1.66 31.60 15.99
CA ILE A 671 1.50 32.98 16.45
C ILE A 671 0.06 33.39 16.17
N TYR A 672 -0.56 33.96 17.20
CA TYR A 672 -1.87 34.62 17.16
C TYR A 672 -1.67 36.12 17.27
N ALA A 673 -2.36 36.89 16.43
CA ALA A 673 -2.42 38.35 16.57
C ALA A 673 -3.85 38.84 16.40
N SER A 674 -4.27 39.80 17.23
CA SER A 674 -5.58 40.45 17.07
C SER A 674 -5.56 41.93 17.41
N TYR A 675 -6.50 42.65 16.82
CA TYR A 675 -6.85 44.01 17.19
C TYR A 675 -8.35 44.15 17.36
N ARG A 676 -8.75 44.82 18.45
CA ARG A 676 -10.12 44.81 18.94
C ARG A 676 -10.59 46.20 19.33
N LEU A 677 -11.79 46.57 18.89
CA LEU A 677 -12.45 47.84 19.20
C LEU A 677 -13.71 47.56 20.02
N THR A 678 -13.91 48.33 21.09
CA THR A 678 -15.08 48.22 21.97
C THR A 678 -15.84 49.53 21.97
N PHE A 679 -17.17 49.48 21.84
CA PHE A 679 -18.04 50.64 21.74
C PHE A 679 -19.39 50.43 22.43
#